data_AF-A0A9Q0LGN3-F1
#
_entry.id   AF-A0A9Q0LGN3-F1
#
_cell.length_a   1.000
_cell.length_b   1.000
_cell.length_c   1.000
_cell.angle_alpha   90.00
_cell.angle_beta   90.00
_cell.angle_gamma   90.00
#
_symmetry.space_group_name_H-M   'P 1'
#
loop_
_entity.id
_entity.type
_entity.pdbx_description
1 polymer ?
#
loop_
_entity_poly.entity_id
_entity_poly.type
_entity_poly.pdbx_seq_one_letter_code
_entity_poly.pdbx_strand_id
1 'polypeptide(L)'
;MEKKQKYEELRKKIKRIDSTSFEIEKGFVNGMRVSGVFYVNSELEKLVFDELKRSTTSDGYGGFLPAVQQIANVATLPGIIKSSIGLPDVHSGYGFAIGNVAAFDIDNPDAVVSPGGVGFDINCGVRLIRTNLTEKDIEPVKEELTQSLFNHIPVGVGSKGVIPIDEKKLNEILEIGIDWCLREGYAWPEDKEHCEEFGRMLNASPEKVSQRAKKRGLPQLGTLGAGNHYAEIQVVDKIYDKFAAKKMGLDREGQVAVMIHTGSRGLGHQVATDALVEMEKAMARDNIHVNDRQLACARISSKEGQNYLQAMAAAANYAWVNRQIITFLTRRCFSKIFNASPEDLDMNLIYDVSHNIAKFEKHFVDGKIYNCLVHRKGSTRAFGPHHPLIPIDYQLTGQPVLTFGSTCFHSNTPILTHLGILKISQIFRLSHRGLVFFVPSLNPISLDFEWKPISNLFVRKAPLIKFFLQNKTSDFIKSTPDHHFFSLNSLSPNSSFHPKFSQIQKILKSSKKIFAVSKIPSFFKKSPFDFPPLFYLLGAFFPNFIQNNPSLNILFKNKGKHPKSKKSIINQIKVIFSQIFPKSKTSKQKSQKLFELYQNLDQILCTSNSKSCAHFISGVIDTIGTYKANKNYAKITHKNSKFISSILIACLRLGSLPKITRRKNTSFKLKIKDKIFESNSQKIPYSKKLIKLKKNSIFKEIKVDEYEEIGIDYVYNFTVEDNHNYIVLSENLTPILVQNCHGAGRAQSRNSSRKKLGFQEVLDRLSKQNISIRIASPKLVMEEAPESYKDVDQVVETCHEANISKKCVKLRPIAVIKG
;
A
#
# COMPACT_ATOMS: atom_id res chain seq x y z
N MET A 1 -39.53 4.24 7.33
CA MET A 1 -38.48 3.46 8.02
C MET A 1 -37.75 2.48 7.09
N GLU A 2 -38.47 1.82 6.18
CA GLU A 2 -37.99 0.66 5.40
C GLU A 2 -36.62 0.85 4.72
N LYS A 3 -36.36 2.02 4.12
CA LYS A 3 -35.08 2.32 3.44
C LYS A 3 -33.83 2.05 4.30
N LYS A 4 -33.88 2.36 5.60
CA LYS A 4 -32.77 2.07 6.54
C LYS A 4 -32.71 0.58 6.89
N GLN A 5 -33.85 -0.07 7.02
CA GLN A 5 -33.95 -1.50 7.32
C GLN A 5 -33.39 -2.36 6.16
N LYS A 6 -33.71 -2.00 4.91
CA LYS A 6 -33.20 -2.63 3.68
C LYS A 6 -31.66 -2.63 3.61
N TYR A 7 -31.00 -1.56 4.08
CA TYR A 7 -29.53 -1.55 4.18
C TYR A 7 -29.01 -2.62 5.15
N GLU A 8 -29.55 -2.70 6.36
CA GLU A 8 -29.11 -3.63 7.39
C GLU A 8 -29.39 -5.09 6.98
N GLU A 9 -30.50 -5.35 6.29
CA GLU A 9 -30.83 -6.68 5.74
C GLU A 9 -29.86 -7.13 4.64
N LEU A 10 -29.43 -6.23 3.76
CA LEU A 10 -28.37 -6.51 2.79
C LEU A 10 -27.00 -6.65 3.48
N ARG A 11 -26.67 -5.77 4.43
CA ARG A 11 -25.37 -5.77 5.13
C ARG A 11 -25.14 -7.02 5.97
N LYS A 12 -26.20 -7.64 6.51
CA LYS A 12 -26.15 -8.94 7.21
C LYS A 12 -25.68 -10.09 6.32
N LYS A 13 -26.04 -10.07 5.03
CA LYS A 13 -25.69 -11.07 4.01
C LYS A 13 -24.29 -10.85 3.39
N ILE A 14 -23.44 -10.05 4.04
CA ILE A 14 -22.06 -9.77 3.62
C ILE A 14 -21.11 -10.04 4.79
N LYS A 15 -20.34 -11.12 4.69
CA LYS A 15 -19.42 -11.59 5.74
C LYS A 15 -18.00 -11.16 5.42
N ARG A 16 -17.29 -10.56 6.38
CA ARG A 16 -15.85 -10.29 6.27
C ARG A 16 -15.08 -11.59 6.52
N ILE A 17 -14.24 -12.01 5.58
CA ILE A 17 -13.46 -13.26 5.65
C ILE A 17 -12.14 -13.00 6.39
N ASP A 18 -11.39 -11.98 5.97
CA ASP A 18 -10.08 -11.63 6.53
C ASP A 18 -9.88 -10.09 6.63
N SER A 19 -8.64 -9.59 6.57
CA SER A 19 -8.29 -8.16 6.59
C SER A 19 -8.70 -7.41 5.32
N THR A 20 -8.84 -8.11 4.20
CA THR A 20 -8.99 -7.54 2.86
C THR A 20 -10.02 -8.24 1.98
N SER A 21 -10.69 -9.30 2.42
CA SER A 21 -11.71 -10.00 1.62
C SER A 21 -13.06 -10.19 2.34
N PHE A 22 -14.13 -10.16 1.55
CA PHE A 22 -15.52 -10.26 1.97
C PHE A 22 -16.28 -11.24 1.06
N GLU A 23 -17.16 -12.05 1.65
CA GLU A 23 -18.12 -12.89 0.94
C GLU A 23 -19.51 -12.22 0.92
N ILE A 24 -20.18 -12.29 -0.23
CA ILE A 24 -21.58 -11.95 -0.42
C ILE A 24 -22.35 -13.27 -0.49
N GLU A 25 -23.20 -13.53 0.50
CA GLU A 25 -23.85 -14.83 0.65
C GLU A 25 -24.89 -15.11 -0.44
N LYS A 26 -25.08 -16.39 -0.78
CA LYS A 26 -26.16 -16.81 -1.68
C LYS A 26 -27.51 -16.34 -1.11
N GLY A 27 -28.33 -15.70 -1.95
CA GLY A 27 -29.57 -15.07 -1.52
C GLY A 27 -29.42 -13.61 -1.07
N PHE A 28 -28.25 -12.98 -1.25
CA PHE A 28 -28.13 -11.51 -1.23
C PHE A 28 -29.07 -10.87 -2.26
N VAL A 29 -29.09 -11.42 -3.48
CA VAL A 29 -30.17 -11.27 -4.46
C VAL A 29 -30.78 -12.64 -4.80
N ASN A 30 -31.97 -12.65 -5.38
CA ASN A 30 -32.61 -13.90 -5.83
C ASN A 30 -31.80 -14.56 -6.96
N GLY A 31 -31.87 -15.89 -7.06
CA GLY A 31 -31.22 -16.66 -8.14
C GLY A 31 -29.71 -16.87 -8.05
N MET A 32 -29.03 -16.47 -6.95
CA MET A 32 -27.57 -16.65 -6.81
C MET A 32 -27.16 -18.12 -6.83
N ARG A 33 -26.39 -18.50 -7.85
CA ARG A 33 -25.85 -19.86 -8.06
C ARG A 33 -24.56 -20.07 -7.26
N VAL A 34 -23.73 -19.03 -7.19
CA VAL A 34 -22.47 -18.97 -6.42
C VAL A 34 -22.53 -17.82 -5.40
N SER A 35 -21.59 -17.74 -4.46
CA SER A 35 -21.40 -16.53 -3.65
C SER A 35 -20.66 -15.44 -4.46
N GLY A 36 -20.78 -14.19 -4.02
CA GLY A 36 -19.86 -13.14 -4.45
C GLY A 36 -18.66 -13.10 -3.52
N VAL A 37 -17.50 -12.68 -4.01
CA VAL A 37 -16.33 -12.31 -3.19
C VAL A 37 -15.88 -10.93 -3.63
N PHE A 38 -15.48 -10.06 -2.71
CA PHE A 38 -14.78 -8.84 -3.07
C PHE A 38 -13.63 -8.53 -2.12
N TYR A 39 -12.56 -8.01 -2.70
CA TYR A 39 -11.36 -7.61 -1.99
C TYR A 39 -11.38 -6.09 -1.75
N VAL A 40 -11.23 -5.63 -0.52
CA VAL A 40 -11.02 -4.23 -0.10
C VAL A 40 -10.38 -4.18 1.30
N ASN A 41 -9.34 -3.38 1.51
CA ASN A 41 -8.85 -3.02 2.85
C ASN A 41 -9.81 -2.04 3.55
N SER A 42 -9.48 -1.55 4.76
CA SER A 42 -10.35 -0.65 5.53
C SER A 42 -10.69 0.67 4.83
N GLU A 43 -9.77 1.22 4.04
CA GLU A 43 -9.98 2.48 3.33
C GLU A 43 -10.96 2.30 2.17
N LEU A 44 -10.80 1.21 1.43
CA LEU A 44 -11.64 0.88 0.28
C LEU A 44 -12.99 0.28 0.70
N GLU A 45 -13.06 -0.39 1.86
CA GLU A 45 -14.31 -0.87 2.50
C GLU A 45 -15.31 0.27 2.67
N LYS A 46 -14.84 1.43 3.17
CA LYS A 46 -15.69 2.59 3.44
C LYS A 46 -16.38 3.09 2.17
N LEU A 47 -15.67 3.11 1.04
CA LEU A 47 -16.21 3.54 -0.26
C LEU A 47 -17.28 2.58 -0.80
N VAL A 48 -17.03 1.27 -0.71
CA VAL A 48 -17.93 0.22 -1.22
C VAL A 48 -19.22 0.13 -0.38
N PHE A 49 -19.12 0.22 0.95
CA PHE A 49 -20.34 0.24 1.80
C PHE A 49 -21.08 1.57 1.76
N ASP A 50 -20.41 2.71 1.58
CA ASP A 50 -21.09 3.99 1.33
C ASP A 50 -21.91 3.95 0.03
N GLU A 51 -21.38 3.33 -1.04
CA GLU A 51 -22.08 3.16 -2.31
C GLU A 51 -23.36 2.32 -2.13
N LEU A 52 -23.25 1.16 -1.47
CA LEU A 52 -24.38 0.29 -1.13
C LEU A 52 -25.39 0.99 -0.20
N LYS A 53 -24.91 1.82 0.74
CA LYS A 53 -25.78 2.57 1.65
C LYS A 53 -26.60 3.62 0.91
N ARG A 54 -25.95 4.44 0.09
CA ARG A 54 -26.60 5.50 -0.70
C ARG A 54 -27.69 4.95 -1.62
N SER A 55 -27.46 3.80 -2.27
CA SER A 55 -28.47 3.16 -3.14
C SER A 55 -29.73 2.68 -2.41
N THR A 56 -29.65 2.44 -1.09
CA THR A 56 -30.82 2.05 -0.26
C THR A 56 -31.54 3.24 0.36
N THR A 57 -30.89 4.38 0.53
CA THR A 57 -31.45 5.56 1.23
C THR A 57 -32.05 6.63 0.33
N SER A 58 -31.70 6.66 -0.96
CA SER A 58 -32.01 7.77 -1.87
C SER A 58 -32.94 7.34 -3.02
N ASP A 59 -33.92 8.17 -3.36
CA ASP A 59 -34.81 8.01 -4.53
C ASP A 59 -34.11 8.39 -5.85
N GLY A 60 -32.86 7.96 -6.00
CA GLY A 60 -31.96 8.40 -7.06
C GLY A 60 -30.51 8.43 -6.60
N TYR A 61 -29.85 7.26 -6.59
CA TYR A 61 -28.42 7.23 -6.85
C TYR A 61 -28.17 7.40 -8.37
N GLY A 62 -26.92 7.60 -8.80
CA GLY A 62 -26.61 7.60 -10.24
C GLY A 62 -27.04 6.28 -10.89
N GLY A 63 -27.34 6.29 -12.19
CA GLY A 63 -28.08 5.24 -12.93
C GLY A 63 -27.44 3.84 -13.09
N PHE A 64 -26.65 3.39 -12.12
CA PHE A 64 -26.09 2.04 -12.01
C PHE A 64 -26.31 1.50 -10.58
N LEU A 65 -26.51 0.18 -10.48
CA LEU A 65 -26.58 -0.51 -9.19
C LEU A 65 -25.21 -0.47 -8.48
N PRO A 66 -25.16 -0.46 -7.13
CA PRO A 66 -23.89 -0.43 -6.39
C PRO A 66 -23.07 -1.68 -6.69
N ALA A 67 -21.74 -1.56 -6.67
CA ALA A 67 -20.80 -2.61 -7.08
C ALA A 67 -21.08 -3.96 -6.40
N VAL A 68 -21.38 -3.96 -5.10
CA VAL A 68 -21.72 -5.17 -4.33
C VAL A 68 -22.94 -5.90 -4.91
N GLN A 69 -23.99 -5.17 -5.27
CA GLN A 69 -25.19 -5.75 -5.87
C GLN A 69 -24.93 -6.23 -7.31
N GLN A 70 -24.03 -5.58 -8.04
CA GLN A 70 -23.61 -6.03 -9.37
C GLN A 70 -22.82 -7.33 -9.31
N ILE A 71 -21.85 -7.47 -8.39
CA ILE A 71 -21.15 -8.74 -8.13
C ILE A 71 -22.16 -9.85 -7.80
N ALA A 72 -23.15 -9.55 -6.95
CA ALA A 72 -24.20 -10.50 -6.57
C ALA A 72 -25.16 -10.86 -7.72
N ASN A 73 -25.52 -9.91 -8.58
CA ASN A 73 -26.31 -10.16 -9.78
C ASN A 73 -25.54 -11.01 -10.80
N VAL A 74 -24.23 -10.78 -10.97
CA VAL A 74 -23.36 -11.63 -11.81
C VAL A 74 -23.30 -13.06 -11.26
N ALA A 75 -23.36 -13.24 -9.94
CA ALA A 75 -23.41 -14.56 -9.29
C ALA A 75 -24.71 -15.36 -9.53
N THR A 76 -25.71 -14.81 -10.25
CA THR A 76 -26.91 -15.56 -10.68
C THR A 76 -26.79 -16.15 -12.09
N LEU A 77 -25.84 -15.67 -12.88
CA LEU A 77 -25.73 -15.99 -14.30
C LEU A 77 -25.46 -17.50 -14.52
N PRO A 78 -26.12 -18.16 -15.48
CA PRO A 78 -25.96 -19.60 -15.69
C PRO A 78 -24.51 -19.99 -16.05
N GLY A 79 -24.06 -21.15 -15.56
CA GLY A 79 -22.72 -21.69 -15.79
C GLY A 79 -21.57 -21.03 -15.02
N ILE A 80 -21.82 -20.04 -14.15
CA ILE A 80 -20.74 -19.38 -13.38
C ILE A 80 -20.05 -20.35 -12.39
N ILE A 81 -18.72 -20.33 -12.38
CA ILE A 81 -17.84 -21.17 -11.56
C ILE A 81 -17.46 -20.45 -10.26
N LYS A 82 -17.59 -21.16 -9.14
CA LYS A 82 -17.11 -20.82 -7.78
C LYS A 82 -17.60 -19.52 -7.15
N SER A 83 -17.32 -18.36 -7.75
CA SER A 83 -17.65 -17.04 -7.20
C SER A 83 -17.56 -15.92 -8.25
N SER A 84 -18.45 -14.93 -8.17
CA SER A 84 -18.24 -13.63 -8.83
C SER A 84 -17.28 -12.79 -7.99
N ILE A 85 -16.20 -12.26 -8.57
CA ILE A 85 -15.08 -11.65 -7.82
C ILE A 85 -14.97 -10.15 -8.11
N GLY A 86 -14.93 -9.30 -7.10
CA GLY A 86 -14.55 -7.89 -7.18
C GLY A 86 -13.13 -7.64 -6.66
N LEU A 87 -12.29 -6.95 -7.43
CA LEU A 87 -10.95 -6.51 -7.03
C LEU A 87 -11.01 -5.18 -6.24
N PRO A 88 -9.94 -4.72 -5.57
CA PRO A 88 -10.03 -3.54 -4.69
C PRO A 88 -10.30 -2.20 -5.38
N ASP A 89 -10.05 -2.12 -6.69
CA ASP A 89 -10.48 -1.02 -7.55
C ASP A 89 -12.00 -1.01 -7.82
N VAL A 90 -12.77 -2.02 -7.38
CA VAL A 90 -14.17 -2.23 -7.77
C VAL A 90 -15.13 -1.06 -7.49
N HIS A 91 -15.95 -0.72 -8.48
CA HIS A 91 -16.94 0.37 -8.45
C HIS A 91 -18.06 0.13 -9.49
N SER A 92 -19.22 0.78 -9.32
CA SER A 92 -20.40 0.60 -10.19
C SER A 92 -20.09 0.73 -11.68
N GLY A 93 -20.59 -0.21 -12.49
CA GLY A 93 -20.47 -0.24 -13.95
C GLY A 93 -21.79 -0.56 -14.66
N TYR A 94 -21.74 -0.86 -15.96
CA TYR A 94 -22.91 -1.35 -16.71
C TYR A 94 -23.11 -2.86 -16.50
N GLY A 95 -24.14 -3.28 -15.76
CA GLY A 95 -24.41 -4.68 -15.43
C GLY A 95 -23.41 -5.30 -14.46
N PHE A 96 -22.24 -5.69 -14.94
CA PHE A 96 -21.10 -6.05 -14.09
C PHE A 96 -20.46 -4.78 -13.51
N ALA A 97 -19.90 -4.85 -12.31
CA ALA A 97 -19.06 -3.78 -11.78
C ALA A 97 -17.76 -3.64 -12.60
N ILE A 98 -17.15 -2.46 -12.60
CA ILE A 98 -15.76 -2.30 -13.04
C ILE A 98 -14.89 -2.75 -11.86
N GLY A 99 -13.85 -3.56 -12.09
CA GLY A 99 -13.14 -4.33 -11.06
C GLY A 99 -13.63 -5.78 -10.93
N ASN A 100 -14.57 -6.23 -11.77
CA ASN A 100 -15.21 -7.54 -11.63
C ASN A 100 -14.53 -8.61 -12.52
N VAL A 101 -14.48 -9.84 -12.04
CA VAL A 101 -14.06 -11.06 -12.75
C VAL A 101 -15.10 -12.15 -12.50
N ALA A 102 -15.48 -12.88 -13.55
CA ALA A 102 -16.30 -14.09 -13.45
C ALA A 102 -15.84 -15.12 -14.47
N ALA A 103 -15.86 -16.41 -14.10
CA ALA A 103 -15.54 -17.52 -14.99
C ALA A 103 -16.77 -18.37 -15.23
N PHE A 104 -17.00 -18.79 -16.48
CA PHE A 104 -18.15 -19.59 -16.90
C PHE A 104 -17.68 -20.92 -17.50
N ASP A 105 -18.29 -22.03 -17.08
CA ASP A 105 -17.92 -23.39 -17.51
C ASP A 105 -18.35 -23.64 -18.96
N ILE A 106 -17.42 -23.70 -19.91
CA ILE A 106 -17.72 -23.89 -21.34
C ILE A 106 -18.39 -25.25 -21.57
N ASP A 107 -18.05 -26.24 -20.74
CA ASP A 107 -18.60 -27.60 -20.82
C ASP A 107 -20.04 -27.68 -20.27
N ASN A 108 -20.58 -26.57 -19.73
CA ASN A 108 -21.97 -26.44 -19.32
C ASN A 108 -22.81 -25.77 -20.43
N PRO A 109 -23.84 -26.43 -21.00
CA PRO A 109 -24.59 -25.92 -22.15
C PRO A 109 -25.41 -24.65 -21.85
N ASP A 110 -25.67 -24.34 -20.58
CA ASP A 110 -26.34 -23.09 -20.18
C ASP A 110 -25.38 -21.91 -20.01
N ALA A 111 -24.06 -22.14 -19.94
CA ALA A 111 -23.10 -21.09 -19.63
C ALA A 111 -23.17 -19.91 -20.60
N VAL A 112 -23.05 -18.68 -20.07
CA VAL A 112 -23.34 -17.45 -20.82
C VAL A 112 -22.12 -16.57 -21.10
N VAL A 113 -22.23 -15.78 -22.17
CA VAL A 113 -21.36 -14.63 -22.46
C VAL A 113 -22.18 -13.34 -22.35
N SER A 114 -21.63 -12.31 -21.69
CA SER A 114 -22.25 -10.98 -21.59
C SER A 114 -21.27 -9.86 -22.00
N PRO A 115 -21.65 -8.97 -22.94
CA PRO A 115 -20.94 -7.71 -23.21
C PRO A 115 -20.87 -6.81 -21.97
N GLY A 116 -21.86 -6.90 -21.07
CA GLY A 116 -21.83 -6.24 -19.77
C GLY A 116 -20.63 -6.67 -18.91
N GLY A 117 -20.15 -7.91 -19.07
CA GLY A 117 -18.98 -8.47 -18.37
C GLY A 117 -17.63 -8.22 -19.03
N VAL A 118 -17.62 -7.66 -20.25
CA VAL A 118 -16.40 -7.20 -20.94
C VAL A 118 -16.25 -5.68 -20.81
N GLY A 119 -17.36 -4.95 -20.91
CA GLY A 119 -17.39 -3.49 -21.03
C GLY A 119 -17.42 -3.02 -22.48
N PHE A 120 -17.79 -1.74 -22.66
CA PHE A 120 -17.98 -1.16 -24.00
C PHE A 120 -16.66 -0.93 -24.75
N ASP A 121 -15.60 -0.48 -24.07
CA ASP A 121 -14.28 -0.42 -24.71
C ASP A 121 -13.58 -1.78 -24.57
N ILE A 122 -13.87 -2.65 -25.53
CA ILE A 122 -13.32 -4.00 -25.65
C ILE A 122 -11.80 -3.91 -25.84
N ASN A 123 -11.04 -4.75 -25.11
CA ASN A 123 -9.59 -4.66 -25.02
C ASN A 123 -9.09 -3.22 -24.76
N CYS A 124 -9.80 -2.44 -23.94
CA CYS A 124 -9.13 -1.38 -23.19
C CYS A 124 -8.04 -2.03 -22.33
N GLY A 125 -6.84 -1.46 -22.39
CA GLY A 125 -5.63 -2.10 -21.87
C GLY A 125 -4.45 -1.14 -21.81
N VAL A 126 -3.40 -1.60 -21.14
CA VAL A 126 -2.19 -0.82 -20.85
C VAL A 126 -0.99 -1.51 -21.48
N ARG A 127 -0.16 -0.72 -22.13
CA ARG A 127 1.11 -1.11 -22.73
C ARG A 127 2.23 -0.32 -22.05
N LEU A 128 3.34 -0.98 -21.70
CA LEU A 128 4.51 -0.32 -21.10
C LEU A 128 5.77 -0.60 -21.92
N ILE A 129 6.41 0.47 -22.38
CA ILE A 129 7.64 0.47 -23.18
C ILE A 129 8.79 0.92 -22.26
N ARG A 130 9.90 0.19 -22.21
CA ARG A 130 11.13 0.64 -21.51
C ARG A 130 11.97 1.53 -22.43
N THR A 131 12.90 2.30 -21.88
CA THR A 131 14.01 2.89 -22.63
C THR A 131 15.31 2.71 -21.84
N ASN A 132 16.46 3.00 -22.43
CA ASN A 132 17.73 3.07 -21.71
C ASN A 132 17.99 4.43 -21.02
N LEU A 133 17.17 5.44 -21.32
CA LEU A 133 17.24 6.81 -20.81
C LEU A 133 16.89 6.91 -19.31
N THR A 134 17.30 8.01 -18.69
CA THR A 134 17.00 8.37 -17.30
C THR A 134 16.23 9.70 -17.21
N GLU A 135 15.67 9.98 -16.03
CA GLU A 135 14.97 11.25 -15.73
C GLU A 135 15.83 12.48 -16.06
N LYS A 136 17.16 12.38 -15.95
CA LYS A 136 18.11 13.46 -16.29
C LYS A 136 18.20 13.74 -17.78
N ASP A 137 17.98 12.73 -18.62
CA ASP A 137 18.06 12.84 -20.07
C ASP A 137 16.74 13.38 -20.66
N ILE A 138 15.63 13.11 -19.98
CA ILE A 138 14.31 13.67 -20.32
C ILE A 138 14.16 15.12 -19.84
N GLU A 139 14.59 15.47 -18.61
CA GLU A 139 14.25 16.75 -17.98
C GLU A 139 14.56 18.00 -18.85
N PRO A 140 15.69 18.11 -19.58
CA PRO A 140 15.98 19.25 -20.45
C PRO A 140 15.02 19.38 -21.65
N VAL A 141 14.52 18.26 -22.16
CA VAL A 141 13.65 18.19 -23.35
C VAL A 141 12.18 17.91 -23.01
N LYS A 142 11.83 17.81 -21.72
CA LYS A 142 10.55 17.27 -21.22
C LYS A 142 9.33 17.97 -21.83
N GLU A 143 9.31 19.30 -21.84
CA GLU A 143 8.20 20.08 -22.42
C GLU A 143 8.09 19.93 -23.94
N GLU A 144 9.23 19.85 -24.64
CA GLU A 144 9.27 19.66 -26.10
C GLU A 144 8.84 18.24 -26.48
N LEU A 145 9.35 17.22 -25.80
CA LEU A 145 8.99 15.82 -26.00
C LEU A 145 7.50 15.56 -25.71
N THR A 146 6.96 16.18 -24.66
CA THR A 146 5.52 16.10 -24.33
C THR A 146 4.68 16.78 -25.42
N GLN A 147 5.11 17.94 -25.93
CA GLN A 147 4.46 18.60 -27.06
C GLN A 147 4.58 17.79 -28.36
N SER A 148 5.73 17.15 -28.60
CA SER A 148 5.99 16.30 -29.75
C SER A 148 5.07 15.09 -29.74
N LEU A 149 4.96 14.38 -28.61
CA LEU A 149 4.00 13.28 -28.44
C LEU A 149 2.55 13.75 -28.70
N PHE A 150 2.14 14.88 -28.12
CA PHE A 150 0.79 15.45 -28.32
C PHE A 150 0.51 15.84 -29.78
N ASN A 151 1.52 16.31 -30.52
CA ASN A 151 1.40 16.72 -31.92
C ASN A 151 1.31 15.53 -32.89
N HIS A 152 1.96 14.39 -32.59
CA HIS A 152 2.01 13.22 -33.49
C HIS A 152 1.06 12.09 -33.10
N ILE A 153 0.57 12.03 -31.85
CA ILE A 153 -0.38 11.03 -31.37
C ILE A 153 -1.77 11.68 -31.22
N PRO A 154 -2.73 11.41 -32.12
CA PRO A 154 -4.04 12.05 -32.06
C PRO A 154 -4.82 11.72 -30.78
N VAL A 155 -5.14 12.76 -30.03
CA VAL A 155 -5.90 12.74 -28.77
C VAL A 155 -7.27 13.39 -28.95
N GLY A 156 -8.25 13.02 -28.11
CA GLY A 156 -9.56 13.66 -28.04
C GLY A 156 -10.72 12.88 -28.69
N VAL A 157 -11.91 13.50 -28.68
CA VAL A 157 -13.15 12.94 -29.25
C VAL A 157 -13.29 13.39 -30.71
N GLY A 158 -13.41 12.43 -31.63
CA GLY A 158 -13.59 12.71 -33.07
C GLY A 158 -12.29 12.86 -33.86
N SER A 159 -11.15 12.95 -33.17
CA SER A 159 -9.80 13.00 -33.77
C SER A 159 -9.51 11.79 -34.65
N LYS A 160 -8.77 12.01 -35.73
CA LYS A 160 -8.50 11.01 -36.76
C LYS A 160 -7.10 10.41 -36.67
N GLY A 161 -6.96 9.16 -37.12
CA GLY A 161 -5.69 8.49 -37.31
C GLY A 161 -4.79 9.14 -38.36
N VAL A 162 -3.48 9.00 -38.18
CA VAL A 162 -2.46 9.49 -39.14
C VAL A 162 -2.06 8.45 -40.20
N ILE A 163 -2.42 7.18 -40.01
CA ILE A 163 -2.19 6.11 -41.00
C ILE A 163 -3.44 5.98 -41.87
N PRO A 164 -3.35 6.13 -43.20
CA PRO A 164 -4.50 5.99 -44.08
C PRO A 164 -4.92 4.51 -44.19
N ILE A 165 -6.17 4.22 -43.83
CA ILE A 165 -6.78 2.90 -43.96
C ILE A 165 -8.12 2.99 -44.71
N ASP A 166 -8.40 1.96 -45.50
CA ASP A 166 -9.68 1.71 -46.14
C ASP A 166 -10.41 0.54 -45.44
N GLU A 167 -11.60 0.18 -45.92
CA GLU A 167 -12.36 -0.93 -45.31
C GLU A 167 -11.67 -2.29 -45.49
N LYS A 168 -10.89 -2.50 -46.56
CA LYS A 168 -10.15 -3.74 -46.77
C LYS A 168 -9.05 -3.90 -45.72
N LYS A 169 -8.19 -2.88 -45.56
CA LYS A 169 -7.16 -2.84 -44.51
C LYS A 169 -7.78 -2.98 -43.12
N LEU A 170 -8.93 -2.35 -42.86
CA LEU A 170 -9.66 -2.51 -41.60
C LEU A 170 -10.13 -3.95 -41.38
N ASN A 171 -10.63 -4.64 -42.40
CA ASN A 171 -11.02 -6.05 -42.29
C ASN A 171 -9.80 -6.95 -41.98
N GLU A 172 -8.67 -6.74 -42.65
CA GLU A 172 -7.42 -7.45 -42.36
C GLU A 172 -6.96 -7.21 -40.91
N ILE A 173 -6.95 -5.95 -40.44
CA ILE A 173 -6.64 -5.57 -39.04
C ILE A 173 -7.53 -6.29 -38.04
N LEU A 174 -8.83 -6.39 -38.33
CA LEU A 174 -9.82 -7.07 -37.48
C LEU A 174 -9.54 -8.59 -37.40
N GLU A 175 -9.00 -9.20 -38.46
CA GLU A 175 -8.74 -10.64 -38.53
C GLU A 175 -7.36 -11.04 -37.95
N ILE A 176 -6.31 -10.29 -38.28
CA ILE A 176 -4.92 -10.70 -38.01
C ILE A 176 -4.21 -9.88 -36.91
N GLY A 177 -4.81 -8.80 -36.41
CA GLY A 177 -4.25 -8.06 -35.27
C GLY A 177 -2.82 -7.55 -35.52
N ILE A 178 -1.91 -7.75 -34.57
CA ILE A 178 -0.51 -7.28 -34.68
C ILE A 178 0.24 -7.91 -35.87
N ASP A 179 -0.19 -9.05 -36.42
CA ASP A 179 0.40 -9.61 -37.66
C ASP A 179 0.30 -8.60 -38.84
N TRP A 180 -0.73 -7.75 -38.86
CA TRP A 180 -0.85 -6.65 -39.83
C TRP A 180 0.22 -5.58 -39.60
N CYS A 181 0.45 -5.19 -38.34
CA CYS A 181 1.50 -4.22 -38.01
C CYS A 181 2.91 -4.73 -38.34
N LEU A 182 3.18 -6.03 -38.16
CA LEU A 182 4.46 -6.63 -38.57
C LEU A 182 4.64 -6.54 -40.08
N ARG A 183 3.61 -6.90 -40.86
CA ARG A 183 3.65 -6.90 -42.33
C ARG A 183 3.80 -5.50 -42.94
N GLU A 184 3.15 -4.48 -42.36
CA GLU A 184 3.20 -3.09 -42.85
C GLU A 184 4.35 -2.26 -42.22
N GLY A 185 5.21 -2.85 -41.37
CA GLY A 185 6.38 -2.17 -40.79
C GLY A 185 6.11 -1.27 -39.58
N TYR A 186 5.01 -1.48 -38.86
CA TYR A 186 4.61 -0.74 -37.64
C TYR A 186 4.90 -1.48 -36.32
N ALA A 187 5.53 -2.66 -36.37
CA ALA A 187 5.89 -3.47 -35.21
C ALA A 187 7.24 -4.16 -35.39
N TRP A 188 7.95 -4.37 -34.28
CA TRP A 188 9.05 -5.33 -34.20
C TRP A 188 8.52 -6.73 -33.83
N PRO A 189 9.16 -7.84 -34.23
CA PRO A 189 8.75 -9.20 -33.82
C PRO A 189 8.57 -9.35 -32.31
N GLU A 190 9.42 -8.71 -31.52
CA GLU A 190 9.43 -8.72 -30.06
C GLU A 190 8.20 -8.01 -29.47
N ASP A 191 7.62 -7.02 -30.18
CA ASP A 191 6.36 -6.38 -29.78
C ASP A 191 5.19 -7.38 -29.81
N LYS A 192 5.25 -8.39 -30.69
CA LYS A 192 4.26 -9.47 -30.75
C LYS A 192 4.46 -10.44 -29.60
N GLU A 193 5.70 -10.86 -29.31
CA GLU A 193 5.99 -11.79 -28.22
C GLU A 193 5.59 -11.24 -26.85
N HIS A 194 5.85 -9.95 -26.60
CA HIS A 194 5.51 -9.26 -25.35
C HIS A 194 4.07 -8.72 -25.32
N CYS A 195 3.20 -9.17 -26.24
CA CYS A 195 1.78 -8.80 -26.25
C CYS A 195 0.90 -9.97 -25.79
N GLU A 196 -0.09 -9.67 -24.96
CA GLU A 196 -1.10 -10.64 -24.56
C GLU A 196 -1.86 -11.22 -25.79
N GLU A 197 -2.04 -12.54 -25.83
CA GLU A 197 -2.48 -13.31 -27.03
C GLU A 197 -1.63 -13.09 -28.30
N PHE A 198 -0.36 -12.71 -28.15
CA PHE A 198 0.50 -12.29 -29.26
C PHE A 198 -0.15 -11.19 -30.13
N GLY A 199 -0.99 -10.35 -29.51
CA GLY A 199 -1.73 -9.28 -30.19
C GLY A 199 -2.82 -9.74 -31.15
N ARG A 200 -3.25 -11.01 -31.10
CA ARG A 200 -4.26 -11.59 -32.00
C ARG A 200 -5.12 -12.68 -31.34
N MET A 201 -6.41 -12.44 -31.22
CA MET A 201 -7.39 -13.51 -30.97
C MET A 201 -7.74 -14.21 -32.28
N LEU A 202 -7.43 -15.51 -32.37
CA LEU A 202 -7.59 -16.33 -33.58
C LEU A 202 -9.05 -16.55 -34.01
N ASN A 203 -10.01 -16.41 -33.10
CA ASN A 203 -11.44 -16.57 -33.38
C ASN A 203 -12.11 -15.28 -33.90
N ALA A 204 -11.35 -14.26 -34.28
CA ALA A 204 -11.88 -13.02 -34.81
C ALA A 204 -12.56 -13.22 -36.18
N SER A 205 -13.68 -12.52 -36.41
CA SER A 205 -14.31 -12.47 -37.73
C SER A 205 -14.74 -11.04 -38.07
N PRO A 206 -14.16 -10.41 -39.11
CA PRO A 206 -14.57 -9.08 -39.58
C PRO A 206 -16.01 -9.02 -40.09
N GLU A 207 -16.63 -10.16 -40.45
CA GLU A 207 -18.03 -10.23 -40.90
C GLU A 207 -19.01 -9.97 -39.76
N LYS A 208 -18.66 -10.34 -38.52
CA LYS A 208 -19.51 -10.16 -37.34
C LYS A 208 -19.45 -8.74 -36.77
N VAL A 209 -18.48 -7.94 -37.22
CA VAL A 209 -18.36 -6.52 -36.88
C VAL A 209 -19.28 -5.72 -37.79
N SER A 210 -20.29 -5.05 -37.23
CA SER A 210 -21.29 -4.33 -38.01
C SER A 210 -20.68 -3.22 -38.86
N GLN A 211 -21.33 -2.90 -39.99
CA GLN A 211 -20.93 -1.76 -40.83
C GLN A 211 -20.95 -0.41 -40.08
N ARG A 212 -21.81 -0.30 -39.04
CA ARG A 212 -21.81 0.86 -38.14
C ARG A 212 -20.57 0.90 -37.25
N ALA A 213 -20.10 -0.25 -36.75
CA ALA A 213 -18.87 -0.36 -35.98
C ALA A 213 -17.63 -0.08 -36.84
N LYS A 214 -17.56 -0.62 -38.06
CA LYS A 214 -16.48 -0.33 -39.02
C LYS A 214 -16.41 1.16 -39.35
N LYS A 215 -17.52 1.80 -39.72
CA LYS A 215 -17.57 3.25 -40.01
C LYS A 215 -17.20 4.14 -38.81
N ARG A 216 -17.41 3.68 -37.57
CA ARG A 216 -16.94 4.38 -36.34
C ARG A 216 -15.47 4.13 -36.03
N GLY A 217 -14.93 2.96 -36.36
CA GLY A 217 -13.54 2.58 -36.14
C GLY A 217 -12.58 3.14 -37.18
N LEU A 218 -12.94 3.08 -38.47
CA LEU A 218 -12.08 3.45 -39.60
C LEU A 218 -11.34 4.80 -39.43
N PRO A 219 -11.97 5.91 -39.02
CA PRO A 219 -11.24 7.16 -38.81
C PRO A 219 -10.39 7.20 -37.53
N GLN A 220 -10.55 6.27 -36.58
CA GLN A 220 -10.02 6.36 -35.20
C GLN A 220 -8.82 5.44 -34.90
N LEU A 221 -8.22 4.80 -35.90
CA LEU A 221 -7.07 3.92 -35.68
C LEU A 221 -5.78 4.72 -35.44
N GLY A 222 -4.95 4.30 -34.50
CA GLY A 222 -3.76 5.04 -34.07
C GLY A 222 -4.09 6.27 -33.23
N THR A 223 -5.20 6.24 -32.48
CA THR A 223 -5.65 7.38 -31.63
C THR A 223 -5.75 6.98 -30.16
N LEU A 224 -5.33 7.86 -29.26
CA LEU A 224 -5.54 7.65 -27.82
C LEU A 224 -7.02 7.77 -27.46
N GLY A 225 -7.68 8.80 -27.99
CA GLY A 225 -9.04 9.15 -27.58
C GLY A 225 -9.08 10.04 -26.33
N ALA A 226 -10.11 9.84 -25.51
CA ALA A 226 -10.51 10.70 -24.42
C ALA A 226 -11.02 9.87 -23.22
N GLY A 227 -11.23 10.51 -22.06
CA GLY A 227 -11.61 9.82 -20.82
C GLY A 227 -10.38 9.41 -20.02
N ASN A 228 -10.37 8.20 -19.46
CA ASN A 228 -9.26 7.70 -18.66
C ASN A 228 -7.98 7.43 -19.47
N HIS A 229 -8.07 7.30 -20.80
CA HIS A 229 -6.94 7.04 -21.71
C HIS A 229 -5.85 8.11 -21.65
N TYR A 230 -4.59 7.72 -21.90
CA TYR A 230 -3.41 8.60 -21.91
C TYR A 230 -2.22 7.94 -22.62
N ALA A 231 -1.20 8.74 -22.93
CA ALA A 231 0.18 8.23 -22.93
C ALA A 231 1.00 9.06 -21.93
N GLU A 232 1.82 8.40 -21.13
CA GLU A 232 2.60 9.00 -20.05
C GLU A 232 4.07 8.61 -20.16
N ILE A 233 4.97 9.59 -20.02
CA ILE A 233 6.37 9.33 -19.72
C ILE A 233 6.49 9.23 -18.21
N GLN A 234 6.99 8.10 -17.75
CA GLN A 234 7.10 7.76 -16.34
C GLN A 234 8.55 7.38 -16.00
N VAL A 235 8.92 7.55 -14.74
CA VAL A 235 10.23 7.22 -14.19
C VAL A 235 10.10 6.07 -13.20
N VAL A 236 11.06 5.14 -13.21
CA VAL A 236 11.23 4.10 -12.19
C VAL A 236 11.56 4.76 -10.85
N ASP A 237 10.50 5.02 -10.09
CA ASP A 237 10.53 5.69 -8.78
C ASP A 237 11.02 4.74 -7.68
N LYS A 238 10.76 3.43 -7.83
CA LYS A 238 11.21 2.39 -6.91
C LYS A 238 11.21 0.99 -7.51
N ILE A 239 12.22 0.17 -7.18
CA ILE A 239 12.25 -1.27 -7.50
C ILE A 239 12.02 -2.09 -6.23
N TYR A 240 10.99 -2.95 -6.25
CA TYR A 240 10.65 -3.88 -5.16
C TYR A 240 11.22 -5.28 -5.40
N ASP A 241 11.12 -5.80 -6.62
CA ASP A 241 11.68 -7.09 -7.02
C ASP A 241 12.77 -6.87 -8.08
N LYS A 242 14.03 -6.91 -7.65
CA LYS A 242 15.19 -6.66 -8.53
C LYS A 242 15.42 -7.77 -9.57
N PHE A 243 14.91 -8.99 -9.35
CA PHE A 243 15.03 -10.07 -10.34
C PHE A 243 13.98 -9.90 -11.43
N ALA A 244 12.73 -9.68 -11.06
CA ALA A 244 11.64 -9.45 -12.00
C ALA A 244 11.81 -8.14 -12.79
N ALA A 245 12.19 -7.04 -12.11
CA ALA A 245 12.43 -5.76 -12.77
C ALA A 245 13.61 -5.83 -13.74
N LYS A 246 14.69 -6.57 -13.41
CA LYS A 246 15.80 -6.79 -14.34
C LYS A 246 15.43 -7.64 -15.55
N LYS A 247 14.54 -8.63 -15.40
CA LYS A 247 13.98 -9.37 -16.54
C LYS A 247 13.16 -8.46 -17.45
N MET A 248 12.35 -7.58 -16.89
CA MET A 248 11.59 -6.53 -17.61
C MET A 248 12.47 -5.38 -18.14
N GLY A 249 13.80 -5.46 -18.01
CA GLY A 249 14.74 -4.41 -18.45
C GLY A 249 14.58 -3.05 -17.74
N LEU A 250 13.98 -3.03 -16.55
CA LEU A 250 13.83 -1.86 -15.66
C LEU A 250 14.71 -2.04 -14.40
N ASP A 251 16.01 -2.22 -14.57
CA ASP A 251 16.92 -2.59 -13.47
C ASP A 251 17.47 -1.41 -12.66
N ARG A 252 17.15 -0.17 -13.05
CA ARG A 252 17.68 1.07 -12.44
C ARG A 252 16.56 2.03 -12.01
N GLU A 253 16.63 2.51 -10.78
CA GLU A 253 15.81 3.64 -10.33
C GLU A 253 16.27 4.92 -11.05
N GLY A 254 15.32 5.78 -11.42
CA GLY A 254 15.55 6.92 -12.33
C GLY A 254 15.49 6.58 -13.82
N GLN A 255 15.36 5.30 -14.22
CA GLN A 255 15.18 4.88 -15.61
C GLN A 255 13.80 5.30 -16.15
N VAL A 256 13.69 5.56 -17.45
CA VAL A 256 12.48 6.05 -18.11
C VAL A 256 11.70 4.90 -18.76
N ALA A 257 10.37 5.02 -18.73
CA ALA A 257 9.43 4.16 -19.43
C ALA A 257 8.26 4.99 -20.00
N VAL A 258 7.58 4.49 -21.02
CA VAL A 258 6.39 5.11 -21.61
C VAL A 258 5.20 4.18 -21.49
N MET A 259 4.15 4.63 -20.81
CA MET A 259 2.90 3.89 -20.61
C MET A 259 1.82 4.41 -21.56
N ILE A 260 1.22 3.54 -22.37
CA ILE A 260 0.13 3.85 -23.29
C ILE A 260 -1.14 3.13 -22.80
N HIS A 261 -2.20 3.89 -22.54
CA HIS A 261 -3.50 3.37 -22.12
C HIS A 261 -4.59 3.78 -23.12
N THR A 262 -5.08 2.82 -23.89
CA THR A 262 -6.24 2.96 -24.79
C THR A 262 -6.79 1.59 -25.22
N GLY A 263 -7.93 1.57 -25.90
CA GLY A 263 -8.64 0.36 -26.36
C GLY A 263 -9.14 0.43 -27.80
N SER A 264 -10.23 -0.30 -28.05
CA SER A 264 -10.94 -0.47 -29.33
C SER A 264 -11.68 0.78 -29.87
N ARG A 265 -11.62 1.90 -29.16
CA ARG A 265 -12.16 3.19 -29.61
C ARG A 265 -13.68 3.11 -29.91
N GLY A 266 -14.16 3.82 -30.93
CA GLY A 266 -15.56 3.78 -31.34
C GLY A 266 -16.05 2.44 -31.92
N LEU A 267 -15.13 1.53 -32.29
CA LEU A 267 -15.45 0.25 -32.91
C LEU A 267 -15.99 -0.75 -31.88
N GLY A 268 -15.21 -1.08 -30.85
CA GLY A 268 -15.64 -2.04 -29.83
C GLY A 268 -16.82 -1.55 -29.01
N HIS A 269 -16.93 -0.23 -28.78
CA HIS A 269 -18.14 0.36 -28.20
C HIS A 269 -19.38 0.03 -29.04
N GLN A 270 -19.29 0.13 -30.37
CA GLN A 270 -20.42 -0.20 -31.23
C GLN A 270 -20.68 -1.72 -31.26
N VAL A 271 -19.64 -2.56 -31.32
CA VAL A 271 -19.78 -4.03 -31.20
C VAL A 271 -20.51 -4.43 -29.91
N ALA A 272 -20.14 -3.84 -28.77
CA ALA A 272 -20.83 -4.07 -27.50
C ALA A 272 -22.28 -3.56 -27.53
N THR A 273 -22.54 -2.39 -28.12
CA THR A 273 -23.91 -1.85 -28.28
C THR A 273 -24.79 -2.75 -29.16
N ASP A 274 -24.26 -3.22 -30.28
CA ASP A 274 -25.00 -4.07 -31.23
C ASP A 274 -25.29 -5.45 -30.61
N ALA A 275 -24.31 -6.02 -29.89
CA ALA A 275 -24.47 -7.30 -29.21
C ALA A 275 -25.52 -7.28 -28.08
N LEU A 276 -25.64 -6.18 -27.33
CA LEU A 276 -26.68 -6.05 -26.31
C LEU A 276 -28.10 -6.18 -26.91
N VAL A 277 -28.33 -5.59 -28.08
CA VAL A 277 -29.64 -5.64 -28.76
C VAL A 277 -29.98 -7.05 -29.25
N GLU A 278 -29.01 -7.81 -29.76
CA GLU A 278 -29.22 -9.22 -30.15
C GLU A 278 -29.37 -10.14 -28.93
N MET A 279 -28.65 -9.88 -27.84
CA MET A 279 -28.74 -10.70 -26.63
C MET A 279 -30.04 -10.49 -25.86
N GLU A 280 -30.63 -9.30 -25.85
CA GLU A 280 -31.98 -9.10 -25.28
C GLU A 280 -33.03 -9.99 -25.99
N LYS A 281 -32.89 -10.21 -27.32
CA LYS A 281 -33.73 -11.16 -28.07
C LYS A 281 -33.40 -12.61 -27.72
N ALA A 282 -32.10 -12.95 -27.64
CA ALA A 282 -31.65 -14.29 -27.30
C ALA A 282 -32.16 -14.73 -25.93
N MET A 283 -32.13 -13.85 -24.93
CA MET A 283 -32.66 -14.13 -23.60
C MET A 283 -34.16 -14.42 -23.59
N ALA A 284 -34.95 -13.66 -24.38
CA ALA A 284 -36.38 -13.89 -24.50
C ALA A 284 -36.71 -15.24 -25.17
N ARG A 285 -35.92 -15.65 -26.17
CA ARG A 285 -36.00 -16.99 -26.80
C ARG A 285 -35.57 -18.10 -25.85
N ASP A 286 -34.43 -17.93 -25.18
CA ASP A 286 -33.76 -18.96 -24.38
C ASP A 286 -34.24 -18.98 -22.91
N ASN A 287 -35.26 -18.17 -22.59
CA ASN A 287 -35.89 -18.00 -21.28
C ASN A 287 -34.93 -17.56 -20.13
N ILE A 288 -33.86 -16.82 -20.49
CA ILE A 288 -32.80 -16.40 -19.57
C ILE A 288 -33.24 -15.19 -18.76
N HIS A 289 -33.59 -15.42 -17.49
CA HIS A 289 -33.98 -14.38 -16.54
C HIS A 289 -32.74 -13.79 -15.82
N VAL A 290 -32.70 -12.46 -15.69
CA VAL A 290 -31.62 -11.71 -14.99
C VAL A 290 -32.21 -10.67 -14.04
N ASN A 291 -31.47 -10.34 -12.98
CA ASN A 291 -31.88 -9.34 -11.98
C ASN A 291 -31.66 -7.88 -12.41
N ASP A 292 -30.97 -7.65 -13.54
CA ASP A 292 -30.69 -6.35 -14.13
C ASP A 292 -30.60 -6.51 -15.66
N ARG A 293 -31.37 -5.72 -16.42
CA ARG A 293 -31.36 -5.73 -17.90
C ARG A 293 -29.96 -5.45 -18.47
N GLN A 294 -29.10 -4.75 -17.73
CA GLN A 294 -27.71 -4.49 -18.12
C GLN A 294 -26.81 -5.75 -18.08
N LEU A 295 -27.28 -6.87 -17.53
CA LEU A 295 -26.66 -8.19 -17.64
C LEU A 295 -27.12 -8.98 -18.87
N ALA A 296 -27.51 -8.29 -19.95
CA ALA A 296 -27.87 -8.93 -21.20
C ALA A 296 -26.76 -9.88 -21.68
N CYS A 297 -27.14 -11.11 -22.02
CA CYS A 297 -26.25 -12.23 -22.26
C CYS A 297 -26.88 -13.27 -23.19
N ALA A 298 -26.08 -14.17 -23.76
CA ALA A 298 -26.56 -15.34 -24.47
C ALA A 298 -25.73 -16.56 -24.08
N ARG A 299 -26.27 -17.78 -24.28
CA ARG A 299 -25.49 -19.02 -24.11
C ARG A 299 -24.24 -18.96 -25.01
N ILE A 300 -23.08 -19.39 -24.50
CA ILE A 300 -21.80 -19.38 -25.23
C ILE A 300 -21.91 -20.17 -26.53
N SER A 301 -22.67 -21.26 -26.53
CA SER A 301 -22.97 -22.13 -27.68
C SER A 301 -23.99 -21.54 -28.68
N SER A 302 -24.69 -20.44 -28.35
CA SER A 302 -25.70 -19.87 -29.23
C SER A 302 -25.08 -19.11 -30.41
N LYS A 303 -25.88 -18.92 -31.48
CA LYS A 303 -25.50 -18.12 -32.64
C LYS A 303 -25.12 -16.68 -32.24
N GLU A 304 -25.83 -16.10 -31.29
CA GLU A 304 -25.61 -14.74 -30.79
C GLU A 304 -24.37 -14.66 -29.90
N GLY A 305 -24.17 -15.67 -29.02
CA GLY A 305 -22.97 -15.80 -28.20
C GLY A 305 -21.70 -15.94 -29.05
N GLN A 306 -21.70 -16.84 -30.04
CA GLN A 306 -20.59 -17.03 -30.96
C GLN A 306 -20.35 -15.80 -31.86
N ASN A 307 -21.39 -15.21 -32.46
CA ASN A 307 -21.24 -13.97 -33.24
C ASN A 307 -20.62 -12.85 -32.40
N TYR A 308 -21.03 -12.68 -31.14
CA TYR A 308 -20.42 -11.68 -30.25
C TYR A 308 -18.97 -12.02 -29.90
N LEU A 309 -18.65 -13.26 -29.56
CA LEU A 309 -17.27 -13.66 -29.23
C LEU A 309 -16.31 -13.46 -30.41
N GLN A 310 -16.77 -13.69 -31.64
CA GLN A 310 -16.00 -13.43 -32.87
C GLN A 310 -15.86 -11.93 -33.18
N ALA A 311 -16.91 -11.12 -32.96
CA ALA A 311 -16.86 -9.66 -33.12
C ALA A 311 -16.03 -8.97 -32.02
N MET A 312 -16.06 -9.51 -30.80
CA MET A 312 -15.25 -9.06 -29.66
C MET A 312 -13.77 -9.36 -29.89
N ALA A 313 -13.44 -10.57 -30.38
CA ALA A 313 -12.08 -10.91 -30.78
C ALA A 313 -11.56 -9.97 -31.89
N ALA A 314 -12.40 -9.65 -32.87
CA ALA A 314 -12.06 -8.66 -33.90
C ALA A 314 -11.84 -7.25 -33.31
N ALA A 315 -12.70 -6.79 -32.41
CA ALA A 315 -12.51 -5.53 -31.69
C ALA A 315 -11.26 -5.51 -30.80
N ALA A 316 -10.85 -6.67 -30.26
CA ALA A 316 -9.62 -6.83 -29.50
C ALA A 316 -8.37 -6.73 -30.40
N ASN A 317 -8.38 -7.35 -31.57
CA ASN A 317 -7.35 -7.23 -32.60
C ASN A 317 -7.13 -5.76 -33.02
N TYR A 318 -8.22 -5.04 -33.30
CA TYR A 318 -8.18 -3.60 -33.59
C TYR A 318 -7.56 -2.78 -32.43
N ALA A 319 -7.84 -3.12 -31.17
CA ALA A 319 -7.29 -2.41 -30.01
C ALA A 319 -5.78 -2.64 -29.82
N TRP A 320 -5.29 -3.86 -30.06
CA TRP A 320 -3.84 -4.15 -30.05
C TRP A 320 -3.12 -3.41 -31.19
N VAL A 321 -3.67 -3.42 -32.40
CA VAL A 321 -3.17 -2.62 -33.54
C VAL A 321 -3.19 -1.12 -33.21
N ASN A 322 -4.21 -0.62 -32.52
CA ASN A 322 -4.28 0.77 -32.07
C ASN A 322 -3.13 1.12 -31.09
N ARG A 323 -2.85 0.26 -30.10
CA ARG A 323 -1.71 0.45 -29.17
C ARG A 323 -0.35 0.29 -29.87
N GLN A 324 -0.25 -0.60 -30.85
CA GLN A 324 0.95 -0.81 -31.66
C GLN A 324 1.28 0.41 -32.53
N ILE A 325 0.28 1.00 -33.20
CA ILE A 325 0.48 2.23 -33.99
C ILE A 325 0.91 3.39 -33.09
N ILE A 326 0.33 3.53 -31.90
CA ILE A 326 0.77 4.56 -30.94
C ILE A 326 2.19 4.27 -30.41
N THR A 327 2.60 3.00 -30.28
CA THR A 327 3.98 2.60 -29.98
C THR A 327 4.94 3.08 -31.07
N PHE A 328 4.62 2.82 -32.33
CA PHE A 328 5.39 3.31 -33.49
C PHE A 328 5.49 4.85 -33.53
N LEU A 329 4.39 5.56 -33.27
CA LEU A 329 4.39 7.03 -33.21
C LEU A 329 5.24 7.56 -32.03
N THR A 330 5.15 6.91 -30.86
CA THR A 330 5.98 7.21 -29.68
C THR A 330 7.46 7.03 -29.99
N ARG A 331 7.83 5.89 -30.61
CA ARG A 331 9.21 5.61 -31.05
C ARG A 331 9.72 6.70 -32.00
N ARG A 332 8.92 7.15 -32.97
CA ARG A 332 9.27 8.25 -33.87
C ARG A 332 9.42 9.61 -33.16
N CYS A 333 8.60 9.92 -32.15
CA CYS A 333 8.75 11.14 -31.35
C CYS A 333 10.06 11.15 -30.56
N PHE A 334 10.40 10.05 -29.88
CA PHE A 334 11.65 9.92 -29.14
C PHE A 334 12.86 9.98 -30.08
N SER A 335 12.83 9.21 -31.17
CA SER A 335 13.91 9.20 -32.18
C SER A 335 14.18 10.60 -32.77
N LYS A 336 13.12 11.39 -33.04
CA LYS A 336 13.26 12.78 -33.50
C LYS A 336 13.89 13.72 -32.46
N ILE A 337 13.51 13.58 -31.18
CA ILE A 337 13.98 14.47 -30.11
C ILE A 337 15.42 14.15 -29.68
N PHE A 338 15.78 12.86 -29.63
CA PHE A 338 17.11 12.41 -29.21
C PHE A 338 18.10 12.19 -30.36
N ASN A 339 17.66 12.33 -31.62
CA ASN A 339 18.46 12.11 -32.84
C ASN A 339 19.19 10.75 -32.83
N ALA A 340 18.46 9.70 -32.45
CA ALA A 340 18.93 8.32 -32.32
C ALA A 340 17.85 7.35 -32.83
N SER A 341 18.19 6.09 -33.14
CA SER A 341 17.14 5.11 -33.49
C SER A 341 16.35 4.68 -32.24
N PRO A 342 15.08 4.26 -32.38
CA PRO A 342 14.35 3.66 -31.25
C PRO A 342 15.03 2.41 -30.68
N GLU A 343 15.82 1.70 -31.50
CA GLU A 343 16.68 0.59 -31.14
C GLU A 343 17.86 1.07 -30.25
N ASP A 344 18.57 2.14 -30.61
CA ASP A 344 19.62 2.78 -29.80
C ASP A 344 19.09 3.31 -28.46
N LEU A 345 17.82 3.71 -28.43
CA LEU A 345 17.10 4.18 -27.23
C LEU A 345 16.48 3.02 -26.41
N ASP A 346 16.69 1.77 -26.85
CA ASP A 346 16.22 0.54 -26.21
C ASP A 346 14.70 0.54 -25.96
N MET A 347 13.92 1.04 -26.94
CA MET A 347 12.47 1.28 -26.84
C MET A 347 11.61 0.00 -26.94
N ASN A 348 12.03 -1.03 -26.23
CA ASN A 348 11.43 -2.36 -26.23
C ASN A 348 10.11 -2.42 -25.44
N LEU A 349 9.18 -3.26 -25.91
CA LEU A 349 7.95 -3.53 -25.19
C LEU A 349 8.24 -4.39 -23.95
N ILE A 350 7.83 -3.96 -22.76
CA ILE A 350 7.83 -4.82 -21.57
C ILE A 350 6.64 -5.76 -21.65
N TYR A 351 5.43 -5.20 -21.71
CA TYR A 351 4.21 -5.98 -21.87
C TYR A 351 3.02 -5.11 -22.33
N ASP A 352 2.11 -5.70 -23.09
CA ASP A 352 0.79 -5.16 -23.44
C ASP A 352 -0.29 -6.10 -22.88
N VAL A 353 -1.17 -5.57 -22.01
CA VAL A 353 -2.20 -6.36 -21.32
C VAL A 353 -3.57 -5.68 -21.31
N SER A 354 -4.60 -6.49 -21.53
CA SER A 354 -6.01 -6.08 -21.49
C SER A 354 -6.56 -6.04 -20.06
N HIS A 355 -7.52 -5.15 -19.82
CA HIS A 355 -8.33 -5.15 -18.59
C HIS A 355 -9.85 -5.16 -18.84
N ASN A 356 -10.29 -5.16 -20.11
CA ASN A 356 -11.70 -5.33 -20.54
C ASN A 356 -11.76 -6.43 -21.62
N ILE A 357 -11.97 -7.69 -21.26
CA ILE A 357 -11.95 -8.82 -22.21
C ILE A 357 -12.74 -10.04 -21.69
N ALA A 358 -13.20 -10.92 -22.57
CA ALA A 358 -13.55 -12.30 -22.20
C ALA A 358 -12.63 -13.29 -22.91
N LYS A 359 -12.15 -14.32 -22.22
CA LYS A 359 -11.15 -15.27 -22.76
C LYS A 359 -11.43 -16.72 -22.40
N PHE A 360 -11.15 -17.62 -23.33
CA PHE A 360 -11.10 -19.05 -23.09
C PHE A 360 -9.79 -19.41 -22.38
N GLU A 361 -9.87 -19.91 -21.15
CA GLU A 361 -8.72 -20.24 -20.30
C GLU A 361 -8.99 -21.53 -19.51
N LYS A 362 -7.95 -22.31 -19.18
CA LYS A 362 -8.09 -23.49 -18.32
C LYS A 362 -7.69 -23.16 -16.89
N HIS A 363 -8.58 -23.42 -15.93
CA HIS A 363 -8.36 -23.11 -14.52
C HIS A 363 -8.57 -24.33 -13.63
N PHE A 364 -7.70 -24.49 -12.62
CA PHE A 364 -7.84 -25.52 -11.59
C PHE A 364 -8.61 -24.96 -10.40
N VAL A 365 -9.79 -25.51 -10.13
CA VAL A 365 -10.73 -25.03 -9.11
C VAL A 365 -11.17 -26.20 -8.25
N ASP A 366 -10.82 -26.14 -6.97
CA ASP A 366 -11.28 -27.06 -5.91
C ASP A 366 -11.11 -28.56 -6.23
N GLY A 367 -10.01 -28.90 -6.93
CA GLY A 367 -9.65 -30.26 -7.31
C GLY A 367 -9.91 -30.62 -8.77
N LYS A 368 -10.72 -29.84 -9.50
CA LYS A 368 -11.10 -30.10 -10.91
C LYS A 368 -10.49 -29.05 -11.86
N ILE A 369 -10.08 -29.46 -13.06
CA ILE A 369 -9.79 -28.56 -14.18
C ILE A 369 -11.11 -28.20 -14.87
N TYR A 370 -11.33 -26.91 -15.11
CA TYR A 370 -12.43 -26.37 -15.89
C TYR A 370 -11.94 -25.69 -17.16
N ASN A 371 -12.70 -25.82 -18.25
CA ASN A 371 -12.55 -25.01 -19.44
C ASN A 371 -13.43 -23.76 -19.25
N CYS A 372 -12.83 -22.59 -19.05
CA CYS A 372 -13.52 -21.39 -18.60
C CYS A 372 -13.60 -20.30 -19.68
N LEU A 373 -14.76 -19.70 -19.88
CA LEU A 373 -14.85 -18.34 -20.44
C LEU A 373 -14.74 -17.35 -19.27
N VAL A 374 -13.58 -16.69 -19.15
CA VAL A 374 -13.28 -15.74 -18.07
C VAL A 374 -13.53 -14.31 -18.55
N HIS A 375 -14.59 -13.69 -18.03
CA HIS A 375 -14.91 -12.27 -18.19
C HIS A 375 -14.09 -11.43 -17.23
N ARG A 376 -13.50 -10.36 -17.75
CA ARG A 376 -12.72 -9.35 -17.03
C ARG A 376 -13.12 -7.95 -17.49
N LYS A 377 -13.37 -7.05 -16.54
CA LYS A 377 -13.80 -5.67 -16.78
C LYS A 377 -13.24 -4.76 -15.69
N GLY A 378 -12.30 -3.89 -16.07
CA GLY A 378 -11.39 -3.27 -15.10
C GLY A 378 -10.64 -4.33 -14.28
N SER A 379 -10.15 -5.40 -14.91
CA SER A 379 -9.42 -6.46 -14.21
C SER A 379 -8.40 -7.13 -15.13
N THR A 380 -7.14 -7.18 -14.69
CA THR A 380 -6.01 -7.64 -15.52
C THR A 380 -5.80 -9.15 -15.39
N ARG A 381 -5.32 -9.82 -16.44
CA ARG A 381 -4.81 -11.20 -16.32
C ARG A 381 -3.46 -11.21 -15.60
N ALA A 382 -3.27 -12.14 -14.68
CA ALA A 382 -2.07 -12.26 -13.86
C ALA A 382 -1.65 -13.73 -13.69
N PHE A 383 -1.21 -14.37 -14.78
CA PHE A 383 -0.71 -15.74 -14.71
C PHE A 383 0.57 -15.83 -13.85
N GLY A 384 0.64 -16.86 -13.00
CA GLY A 384 1.82 -17.14 -12.17
C GLY A 384 3.00 -17.73 -12.98
N PRO A 385 4.19 -17.88 -12.36
CA PRO A 385 5.35 -18.50 -12.98
C PRO A 385 5.04 -19.86 -13.63
N HIS A 386 5.80 -20.19 -14.67
CA HIS A 386 5.75 -21.42 -15.47
C HIS A 386 4.47 -21.63 -16.29
N HIS A 387 3.56 -20.65 -16.37
CA HIS A 387 2.41 -20.74 -17.27
C HIS A 387 2.82 -20.54 -18.74
N PRO A 388 2.43 -21.42 -19.70
CA PRO A 388 3.00 -21.44 -21.05
C PRO A 388 2.59 -20.26 -21.94
N LEU A 389 1.51 -19.54 -21.60
CA LEU A 389 1.10 -18.30 -22.28
C LEU A 389 1.78 -17.04 -21.71
N ILE A 390 2.95 -17.19 -21.08
CA ILE A 390 3.83 -16.10 -20.63
C ILE A 390 5.09 -16.12 -21.51
N PRO A 391 5.61 -14.96 -21.94
CA PRO A 391 6.91 -14.85 -22.62
C PRO A 391 8.03 -15.60 -21.89
N ILE A 392 8.92 -16.23 -22.65
CA ILE A 392 9.87 -17.23 -22.13
C ILE A 392 10.83 -16.67 -21.07
N ASP A 393 11.15 -15.38 -21.14
CA ASP A 393 11.99 -14.65 -20.20
C ASP A 393 11.28 -14.34 -18.87
N TYR A 394 9.96 -14.13 -18.89
CA TYR A 394 9.09 -13.91 -17.73
C TYR A 394 8.50 -15.19 -17.12
N GLN A 395 8.69 -16.36 -17.73
CA GLN A 395 8.18 -17.62 -17.15
C GLN A 395 8.71 -17.91 -15.75
N LEU A 396 9.89 -17.40 -15.36
CA LEU A 396 10.41 -17.53 -13.99
C LEU A 396 9.88 -16.47 -13.00
N THR A 397 9.32 -15.37 -13.50
CA THR A 397 8.82 -14.24 -12.68
C THR A 397 7.30 -14.25 -12.52
N GLY A 398 6.59 -14.85 -13.47
CA GLY A 398 5.15 -14.65 -13.66
C GLY A 398 4.87 -13.47 -14.58
N GLN A 399 3.61 -13.35 -15.02
CA GLN A 399 3.17 -12.38 -16.00
C GLN A 399 3.26 -10.93 -15.46
N PRO A 400 3.77 -9.96 -16.25
CA PRO A 400 3.70 -8.54 -15.89
C PRO A 400 2.26 -8.02 -15.71
N VAL A 401 2.05 -7.14 -14.73
CA VAL A 401 0.77 -6.48 -14.38
C VAL A 401 1.04 -5.01 -14.05
N LEU A 402 0.17 -4.08 -14.50
CA LEU A 402 0.43 -2.63 -14.56
C LEU A 402 -0.65 -1.80 -13.78
N THR A 403 -0.27 -0.83 -12.92
CA THR A 403 -1.13 -0.14 -11.89
C THR A 403 -0.58 1.26 -11.43
N PHE A 404 -1.38 2.24 -10.88
CA PHE A 404 -1.04 3.72 -10.83
C PHE A 404 -1.61 4.70 -9.67
N GLY A 405 -0.85 5.26 -8.65
CA GLY A 405 -1.30 6.12 -7.44
C GLY A 405 -0.31 6.51 -6.22
N SER A 406 -0.74 7.02 -4.98
CA SER A 406 0.09 7.38 -3.72
C SER A 406 -0.58 7.82 -2.30
N THR A 407 0.03 7.59 -1.07
CA THR A 407 -0.46 7.98 0.36
C THR A 407 0.58 8.43 1.51
N CYS A 408 0.19 8.87 2.79
CA CYS A 408 1.08 9.46 3.90
C CYS A 408 0.59 9.65 5.44
N PHE A 409 1.51 9.53 6.44
CA PHE A 409 1.51 9.63 7.99
C PHE A 409 1.12 10.93 8.83
N HIS A 410 1.02 10.87 10.22
CA HIS A 410 0.62 11.87 11.32
C HIS A 410 1.69 12.77 12.08
N SER A 411 1.32 13.72 13.00
CA SER A 411 2.11 14.84 13.59
C SER A 411 2.55 14.79 15.08
N ASN A 412 1.73 14.27 15.99
CA ASN A 412 2.02 14.31 17.44
C ASN A 412 2.68 13.02 17.94
N THR A 413 2.75 12.03 17.07
CA THR A 413 3.33 10.70 17.24
C THR A 413 4.72 10.77 17.86
N PRO A 414 4.92 10.20 19.06
CA PRO A 414 6.25 10.05 19.65
C PRO A 414 7.02 8.90 18.96
N ILE A 415 8.32 9.12 18.77
CA ILE A 415 9.21 8.23 18.04
C ILE A 415 10.51 8.10 18.84
N LEU A 416 11.03 6.88 18.93
CA LEU A 416 12.33 6.62 19.53
C LEU A 416 13.44 7.03 18.56
N THR A 417 14.30 7.96 18.97
CA THR A 417 15.51 8.38 18.25
C THR A 417 16.76 8.07 19.08
N HIS A 418 17.93 8.15 18.46
CA HIS A 418 19.22 7.98 19.15
C HIS A 418 19.46 9.02 20.27
N LEU A 419 18.77 10.17 20.22
CA LEU A 419 18.78 11.22 21.26
C LEU A 419 17.72 11.00 22.36
N GLY A 420 16.91 9.94 22.26
CA GLY A 420 15.77 9.67 23.14
C GLY A 420 14.42 9.82 22.42
N ILE A 421 13.34 9.96 23.20
CA ILE A 421 11.98 10.00 22.67
C ILE A 421 11.61 11.44 22.26
N LEU A 422 11.28 11.64 20.97
CA LEU A 422 10.91 12.93 20.39
C LEU A 422 9.59 12.80 19.61
N LYS A 423 8.82 13.88 19.46
CA LYS A 423 7.68 13.90 18.53
C LYS A 423 8.16 14.01 17.08
N ILE A 424 7.46 13.38 16.15
CA ILE A 424 7.72 13.50 14.70
C ILE A 424 7.73 14.97 14.22
N SER A 425 6.82 15.81 14.72
CA SER A 425 6.81 17.27 14.44
C SER A 425 7.97 18.05 15.06
N GLN A 426 8.69 17.51 16.06
CA GLN A 426 9.96 18.07 16.55
C GLN A 426 11.13 17.62 15.68
N ILE A 427 11.17 16.35 15.30
CA ILE A 427 12.17 15.77 14.37
C ILE A 427 12.14 16.55 13.05
N PHE A 428 10.95 16.79 12.48
CA PHE A 428 10.77 17.59 11.27
C PHE A 428 11.39 18.98 11.37
N ARG A 429 11.05 19.75 12.42
CA ARG A 429 11.53 21.13 12.63
C ARG A 429 13.04 21.23 12.87
N LEU A 430 13.64 20.17 13.43
CA LEU A 430 15.08 20.12 13.71
C LEU A 430 15.87 19.63 12.50
N SER A 431 15.31 18.72 11.69
CA SER A 431 15.92 18.26 10.44
C SER A 431 15.97 19.39 9.39
N HIS A 432 14.93 20.23 9.33
CA HIS A 432 14.94 21.49 8.57
C HIS A 432 15.94 22.55 9.09
N ARG A 433 16.71 22.23 10.15
CA ARG A 433 17.85 23.02 10.67
C ARG A 433 19.17 22.24 10.59
N GLY A 434 19.24 21.22 9.72
CA GLY A 434 20.46 20.44 9.45
C GLY A 434 20.77 19.31 10.45
N LEU A 435 19.89 19.02 11.43
CA LEU A 435 20.11 17.93 12.39
C LEU A 435 19.66 16.58 11.81
N VAL A 436 20.59 15.67 11.58
CA VAL A 436 20.29 14.28 11.17
C VAL A 436 19.80 13.46 12.36
N PHE A 437 18.68 12.75 12.21
CA PHE A 437 18.11 11.90 13.24
C PHE A 437 18.18 10.42 12.88
N PHE A 438 18.90 9.64 13.68
CA PHE A 438 18.85 8.18 13.62
C PHE A 438 17.71 7.62 14.46
N VAL A 439 17.00 6.62 13.93
CA VAL A 439 15.93 5.85 14.58
C VAL A 439 16.26 4.34 14.53
N PRO A 440 15.68 3.49 15.42
CA PRO A 440 15.91 2.06 15.36
C PRO A 440 15.02 1.45 14.28
N SER A 441 15.64 0.97 13.20
CA SER A 441 15.01 0.22 12.12
C SER A 441 15.36 -1.26 12.23
N LEU A 442 14.49 -2.15 11.76
CA LEU A 442 14.73 -3.59 11.85
C LEU A 442 15.57 -4.04 10.66
N ASN A 443 16.77 -4.59 10.90
CA ASN A 443 17.53 -5.26 9.85
C ASN A 443 16.82 -6.58 9.49
N PRO A 444 16.37 -6.76 8.24
CA PRO A 444 15.60 -7.95 7.85
C PRO A 444 16.43 -9.24 7.92
N ILE A 445 17.74 -9.16 7.67
CA ILE A 445 18.65 -10.32 7.61
C ILE A 445 18.98 -10.83 9.02
N SER A 446 19.32 -9.92 9.95
CA SER A 446 19.77 -10.29 11.30
C SER A 446 18.64 -10.47 12.32
N LEU A 447 17.45 -9.92 12.04
CA LEU A 447 16.32 -9.83 12.99
C LEU A 447 16.68 -9.12 14.32
N ASP A 448 17.68 -8.24 14.32
CA ASP A 448 17.94 -7.26 15.37
C ASP A 448 17.73 -5.83 14.80
N PHE A 449 17.42 -4.85 15.67
CA PHE A 449 17.21 -3.45 15.27
C PHE A 449 18.53 -2.68 15.20
N GLU A 450 18.79 -1.93 14.13
CA GLU A 450 19.96 -1.07 13.93
C GLU A 450 19.57 0.42 13.92
N TRP A 451 20.51 1.32 14.18
CA TRP A 451 20.26 2.76 14.10
C TRP A 451 20.49 3.27 12.68
N LYS A 452 19.42 3.67 11.99
CA LYS A 452 19.43 4.18 10.60
C LYS A 452 18.96 5.64 10.55
N PRO A 453 19.57 6.50 9.71
CA PRO A 453 19.19 7.91 9.59
C PRO A 453 17.82 8.07 8.89
N ILE A 454 17.11 9.14 9.27
CA ILE A 454 15.94 9.65 8.54
C ILE A 454 16.44 10.39 7.30
N SER A 455 16.00 9.96 6.11
CA SER A 455 16.49 10.43 4.81
C SER A 455 15.58 11.48 4.15
N ASN A 456 14.27 11.45 4.40
CA ASN A 456 13.29 12.39 3.83
C ASN A 456 12.17 12.69 4.83
N LEU A 457 11.57 13.89 4.78
CA LEU A 457 10.58 14.41 5.75
C LEU A 457 9.60 15.40 5.08
N PHE A 458 8.28 15.17 5.15
CA PHE A 458 7.26 16.07 4.58
C PHE A 458 5.95 16.12 5.41
N VAL A 459 5.00 17.00 5.06
CA VAL A 459 3.77 17.24 5.84
C VAL A 459 2.55 17.55 4.95
N ARG A 460 1.37 17.01 5.30
CA ARG A 460 0.05 17.32 4.71
C ARG A 460 -1.01 17.52 5.82
N LYS A 461 -2.30 17.57 5.46
CA LYS A 461 -3.43 17.34 6.40
C LYS A 461 -4.20 16.09 6.00
N ALA A 462 -4.68 15.31 6.96
CA ALA A 462 -5.50 14.11 6.73
C ALA A 462 -6.32 13.73 7.97
N PRO A 463 -7.33 12.84 7.84
CA PRO A 463 -8.08 12.29 8.97
C PRO A 463 -7.19 11.50 9.93
N LEU A 464 -7.64 11.37 11.19
CA LEU A 464 -6.96 10.61 12.24
C LEU A 464 -7.82 9.51 12.85
N ILE A 465 -7.16 8.41 13.20
CA ILE A 465 -7.70 7.33 14.01
C ILE A 465 -6.84 7.15 15.28
N LYS A 466 -7.53 6.81 16.37
CA LYS A 466 -7.00 6.51 17.70
C LYS A 466 -7.20 5.02 18.01
N PHE A 467 -6.14 4.22 17.90
CA PHE A 467 -6.19 2.76 18.06
C PHE A 467 -5.86 2.35 19.50
N PHE A 468 -6.79 1.72 20.23
CA PHE A 468 -6.62 1.36 21.64
C PHE A 468 -5.99 -0.04 21.86
N LEU A 469 -5.22 -0.18 22.95
CA LEU A 469 -4.39 -1.37 23.24
C LEU A 469 -4.69 -2.02 24.62
N GLN A 470 -4.92 -3.33 24.63
CA GLN A 470 -5.12 -4.21 25.80
C GLN A 470 -6.24 -3.81 26.79
N ASN A 471 -7.49 -3.83 26.31
CA ASN A 471 -8.74 -3.65 27.07
C ASN A 471 -8.72 -2.40 27.97
N LYS A 472 -8.21 -1.28 27.44
CA LYS A 472 -8.05 0.00 28.17
C LYS A 472 -8.25 1.24 27.30
N THR A 473 -9.26 2.02 27.66
CA THR A 473 -9.61 3.36 27.13
C THR A 473 -8.57 4.47 27.35
N SER A 474 -7.31 4.14 27.65
CA SER A 474 -6.25 5.08 28.08
C SER A 474 -4.85 4.73 27.56
N ASP A 475 -4.77 3.88 26.53
CA ASP A 475 -3.54 3.39 25.91
C ASP A 475 -3.78 3.31 24.39
N PHE A 476 -3.20 4.21 23.58
CA PHE A 476 -3.55 4.30 22.15
C PHE A 476 -2.46 4.84 21.22
N ILE A 477 -2.48 4.46 19.93
CA ILE A 477 -1.76 5.13 18.82
C ILE A 477 -2.67 6.24 18.29
N LYS A 478 -2.13 7.43 17.98
CA LYS A 478 -2.75 8.33 16.99
C LYS A 478 -1.98 8.24 15.68
N SER A 479 -2.70 8.00 14.59
CA SER A 479 -2.15 7.90 13.24
C SER A 479 -3.19 8.34 12.21
N THR A 480 -2.76 8.57 10.98
CA THR A 480 -3.65 8.49 9.82
C THR A 480 -4.11 7.03 9.61
N PRO A 481 -5.24 6.78 8.92
CA PRO A 481 -5.75 5.43 8.69
C PRO A 481 -4.80 4.55 7.86
N ASP A 482 -4.13 5.18 6.87
CA ASP A 482 -3.31 4.59 5.82
C ASP A 482 -1.92 4.09 6.28
N HIS A 483 -1.77 3.63 7.54
CA HIS A 483 -0.42 3.47 8.12
C HIS A 483 -0.09 2.16 8.87
N HIS A 484 0.99 1.50 8.41
CA HIS A 484 1.48 0.18 8.83
C HIS A 484 2.95 0.24 9.31
N PHE A 485 3.19 0.04 10.61
CA PHE A 485 4.46 0.34 11.29
C PHE A 485 5.61 -0.73 11.28
N PHE A 486 5.48 -1.92 10.63
CA PHE A 486 6.54 -2.93 10.39
C PHE A 486 6.18 -3.83 9.20
N SER A 487 7.20 -4.17 8.40
CA SER A 487 7.20 -5.27 7.42
C SER A 487 8.43 -6.17 7.62
N LEU A 488 8.30 -7.46 7.32
CA LEU A 488 9.30 -8.50 7.64
C LEU A 488 9.46 -9.62 6.59
N ASN A 489 8.94 -9.44 5.37
CA ASN A 489 8.77 -10.53 4.41
C ASN A 489 10.01 -10.84 3.53
N SER A 490 11.17 -10.22 3.79
CA SER A 490 12.36 -10.23 2.93
C SER A 490 13.54 -11.08 3.47
N LEU A 491 13.28 -12.32 3.88
CA LEU A 491 14.30 -13.26 4.37
C LEU A 491 14.56 -14.45 3.43
N SER A 492 15.84 -14.73 3.20
CA SER A 492 16.30 -15.89 2.43
C SER A 492 15.89 -17.22 3.08
N PRO A 493 15.49 -18.25 2.28
CA PRO A 493 15.04 -19.54 2.81
C PRO A 493 16.10 -20.30 3.64
N ASN A 494 17.38 -19.98 3.48
CA ASN A 494 18.48 -20.63 4.20
C ASN A 494 18.63 -20.15 5.67
N SER A 495 17.74 -19.29 6.17
CA SER A 495 17.78 -18.70 7.53
C SER A 495 17.20 -19.61 8.65
N SER A 496 17.05 -20.91 8.39
CA SER A 496 16.44 -21.91 9.29
C SER A 496 17.09 -22.05 10.68
N PHE A 497 18.35 -21.64 10.82
CA PHE A 497 19.14 -21.82 12.04
C PHE A 497 18.72 -20.97 13.26
N HIS A 498 17.87 -19.95 13.11
CA HIS A 498 17.51 -19.09 14.25
C HIS A 498 16.24 -19.57 14.98
N PRO A 499 16.30 -20.04 16.25
CA PRO A 499 15.16 -20.65 16.98
C PRO A 499 14.02 -19.69 17.37
N LYS A 500 13.99 -18.49 16.80
CA LYS A 500 12.88 -17.54 16.87
C LYS A 500 11.97 -17.61 15.64
N PHE A 501 12.48 -18.11 14.50
CA PHE A 501 11.83 -18.02 13.19
C PHE A 501 10.48 -18.75 13.14
N SER A 502 10.43 -19.99 13.63
CA SER A 502 9.20 -20.79 13.72
C SER A 502 8.17 -20.22 14.69
N GLN A 503 8.61 -19.55 15.78
CA GLN A 503 7.70 -18.81 16.66
C GLN A 503 7.13 -17.59 15.94
N ILE A 504 7.96 -16.79 15.26
CA ILE A 504 7.54 -15.61 14.51
C ILE A 504 6.55 -16.00 13.39
N GLN A 505 6.81 -17.07 12.64
CA GLN A 505 5.87 -17.59 11.64
C GLN A 505 4.52 -18.06 12.23
N LYS A 506 4.50 -18.76 13.37
CA LYS A 506 3.25 -19.12 14.06
C LYS A 506 2.49 -17.91 14.60
N ILE A 507 3.20 -16.84 14.93
CA ILE A 507 2.66 -15.60 15.51
C ILE A 507 2.06 -14.68 14.42
N LEU A 508 2.74 -14.54 13.28
CA LEU A 508 2.30 -13.74 12.12
C LEU A 508 0.97 -14.22 11.52
N LYS A 509 0.65 -15.52 11.63
CA LYS A 509 -0.60 -16.12 11.11
C LYS A 509 -1.87 -15.78 11.91
N SER A 510 -1.95 -14.64 12.64
CA SER A 510 -3.11 -14.32 13.48
C SER A 510 -3.60 -12.86 13.41
N SER A 511 -4.76 -12.67 12.78
CA SER A 511 -5.31 -11.41 12.23
C SER A 511 -5.95 -10.42 13.23
N LYS A 512 -5.67 -10.51 14.53
CA LYS A 512 -6.25 -9.61 15.57
C LYS A 512 -5.20 -9.07 16.55
N LYS A 513 -3.97 -8.94 16.08
CA LYS A 513 -2.81 -8.74 16.94
C LYS A 513 -1.78 -7.89 16.25
N ILE A 514 -0.85 -7.39 17.04
CA ILE A 514 0.22 -6.56 16.55
C ILE A 514 1.49 -6.70 17.44
N PHE A 515 2.70 -6.41 16.93
CA PHE A 515 3.98 -6.80 17.56
C PHE A 515 4.82 -5.67 18.16
N ALA A 516 4.88 -5.59 19.48
CA ALA A 516 5.70 -4.61 20.21
C ALA A 516 7.16 -5.03 20.34
N VAL A 517 8.08 -4.09 20.21
CA VAL A 517 9.51 -4.30 20.48
C VAL A 517 9.75 -4.35 21.99
N SER A 518 10.23 -5.48 22.48
CA SER A 518 10.59 -5.67 23.89
C SER A 518 12.05 -5.35 24.20
N LYS A 519 12.92 -5.25 23.18
CA LYS A 519 14.36 -5.00 23.35
C LYS A 519 14.94 -4.05 22.29
N ILE A 520 15.70 -3.04 22.74
CA ILE A 520 16.58 -2.22 21.88
C ILE A 520 18.02 -2.79 21.96
N PRO A 521 18.68 -3.21 20.86
CA PRO A 521 20.04 -3.75 20.90
C PRO A 521 21.12 -2.65 20.99
N SER A 522 22.40 -3.02 21.00
CA SER A 522 23.54 -2.16 21.38
C SER A 522 24.57 -2.00 20.26
N PHE A 523 24.76 -0.78 19.76
CA PHE A 523 25.61 -0.49 18.58
C PHE A 523 26.65 0.61 18.80
N PHE A 524 26.41 1.54 19.72
CA PHE A 524 27.37 2.59 20.01
C PHE A 524 28.57 2.04 20.77
N LYS A 525 29.78 2.55 20.45
CA LYS A 525 30.97 2.36 21.28
C LYS A 525 30.65 2.78 22.72
N LYS A 526 31.22 2.07 23.71
CA LYS A 526 30.93 2.25 25.16
C LYS A 526 30.76 3.73 25.51
N SER A 527 29.67 4.05 26.19
CA SER A 527 29.46 5.42 26.69
C SER A 527 30.66 5.85 27.55
N PRO A 528 31.18 7.10 27.44
CA PRO A 528 32.23 7.57 28.33
C PRO A 528 31.79 7.61 29.81
N PHE A 529 30.49 7.46 30.08
CA PHE A 529 29.90 7.41 31.41
C PHE A 529 29.51 6.01 31.90
N ASP A 530 29.88 4.93 31.19
CA ASP A 530 29.37 3.55 31.37
C ASP A 530 29.90 2.82 32.65
N PHE A 531 29.91 3.54 33.77
CA PHE A 531 30.31 3.11 35.11
C PHE A 531 29.05 2.79 35.95
N PRO A 532 28.70 1.51 36.18
CA PRO A 532 27.40 1.16 36.76
C PRO A 532 27.09 1.76 38.15
N PRO A 533 28.05 2.01 39.07
CA PRO A 533 27.77 2.71 40.33
C PRO A 533 27.29 4.17 40.13
N LEU A 534 27.74 4.86 39.07
CA LEU A 534 27.17 6.17 38.70
C LEU A 534 25.69 6.01 38.32
N PHE A 535 25.33 5.02 37.50
CA PHE A 535 23.94 4.80 37.12
C PHE A 535 23.03 4.49 38.30
N TYR A 536 23.48 3.68 39.26
CA TYR A 536 22.77 3.47 40.53
C TYR A 536 22.56 4.80 41.28
N LEU A 537 23.61 5.63 41.39
CA LEU A 537 23.54 6.97 41.99
C LEU A 537 22.55 7.88 41.25
N LEU A 538 22.58 7.97 39.91
CA LEU A 538 21.66 8.80 39.12
C LEU A 538 20.20 8.35 39.31
N GLY A 539 19.96 7.04 39.28
CA GLY A 539 18.63 6.45 39.52
C GLY A 539 18.13 6.68 40.95
N ALA A 540 19.02 6.66 41.95
CA ALA A 540 18.69 6.89 43.35
C ALA A 540 18.55 8.38 43.73
N PHE A 541 19.24 9.29 43.04
CA PHE A 541 19.34 10.72 43.38
C PHE A 541 18.31 11.59 42.65
N PHE A 542 18.21 11.46 41.32
CA PHE A 542 17.34 12.30 40.51
C PHE A 542 15.84 12.29 40.90
N PRO A 543 15.22 11.18 41.38
CA PRO A 543 13.83 11.19 41.80
C PRO A 543 13.46 12.31 42.79
N ASN A 544 14.38 12.60 43.71
CA ASN A 544 14.19 13.57 44.80
C ASN A 544 14.73 14.96 44.45
N PHE A 545 15.80 15.04 43.67
CA PHE A 545 16.39 16.29 43.17
C PHE A 545 15.37 17.10 42.34
N ILE A 546 14.64 16.42 41.45
CA ILE A 546 13.62 17.02 40.57
C ILE A 546 12.43 17.61 41.35
N GLN A 547 12.15 17.15 42.58
CA GLN A 547 10.92 17.46 43.29
C GLN A 547 10.94 18.77 44.11
N ASN A 548 12.10 19.37 44.39
CA ASN A 548 12.23 20.30 45.53
C ASN A 548 12.92 21.65 45.29
N ASN A 549 13.47 21.97 44.10
CA ASN A 549 14.06 23.30 43.86
C ASN A 549 14.16 23.66 42.36
N PRO A 550 13.59 24.80 41.91
CA PRO A 550 13.96 25.43 40.63
C PRO A 550 15.35 26.10 40.68
N SER A 551 15.79 26.53 41.86
CA SER A 551 16.91 27.47 42.07
C SER A 551 18.24 26.81 42.46
N LEU A 552 18.56 25.66 41.84
CA LEU A 552 19.89 24.98 41.76
C LEU A 552 20.72 24.69 43.05
N ASN A 553 20.26 25.10 44.23
CA ASN A 553 20.94 24.84 45.50
C ASN A 553 20.61 23.43 46.03
N ILE A 554 21.63 22.55 46.07
CA ILE A 554 21.51 21.20 46.63
C ILE A 554 21.61 21.27 48.16
N LEU A 555 20.46 21.25 48.82
CA LEU A 555 20.34 21.04 50.27
C LEU A 555 19.77 19.65 50.55
N PHE A 556 20.59 18.77 51.15
CA PHE A 556 20.19 17.43 51.60
C PHE A 556 19.29 17.49 52.86
N LYS A 557 18.10 18.10 52.77
CA LYS A 557 17.15 18.20 53.90
C LYS A 557 16.51 16.84 54.21
N ASN A 558 16.97 16.22 55.28
CA ASN A 558 16.58 14.89 55.75
C ASN A 558 15.22 14.91 56.48
N LYS A 559 14.10 14.73 55.76
CA LYS A 559 12.74 14.69 56.35
C LYS A 559 12.26 13.25 56.62
N GLY A 560 12.00 12.94 57.90
CA GLY A 560 11.00 11.94 58.31
C GLY A 560 11.49 10.51 58.62
N LYS A 561 11.12 10.02 59.81
CA LYS A 561 11.39 8.69 60.39
C LYS A 561 11.20 7.51 59.42
N HIS A 562 12.28 6.94 58.88
CA HIS A 562 12.30 5.62 58.21
C HIS A 562 13.62 4.86 58.50
N PRO A 563 13.65 3.51 58.43
CA PRO A 563 14.56 2.69 59.24
C PRO A 563 16.05 2.68 58.84
N LYS A 564 16.87 2.09 59.74
CA LYS A 564 18.35 2.16 59.84
C LYS A 564 19.15 1.85 58.55
N SER A 565 18.56 1.23 57.52
CA SER A 565 19.27 0.80 56.30
C SER A 565 19.81 1.94 55.42
N LYS A 566 19.20 3.14 55.42
CA LYS A 566 19.61 4.24 54.53
C LYS A 566 20.93 4.94 54.91
N LYS A 567 21.48 4.76 56.12
CA LYS A 567 22.73 5.42 56.53
C LYS A 567 23.96 4.92 55.74
N SER A 568 23.98 3.63 55.39
CA SER A 568 25.00 3.05 54.51
C SER A 568 24.94 3.63 53.10
N ILE A 569 23.73 3.70 52.52
CA ILE A 569 23.48 4.23 51.17
C ILE A 569 23.95 5.69 51.06
N ILE A 570 23.67 6.54 52.05
CA ILE A 570 24.10 7.95 52.06
C ILE A 570 25.63 8.08 52.08
N ASN A 571 26.34 7.25 52.84
CA ASN A 571 27.80 7.27 52.89
C ASN A 571 28.42 6.74 51.59
N GLN A 572 27.88 5.66 51.01
CA GLN A 572 28.32 5.13 49.71
C GLN A 572 28.07 6.12 48.57
N ILE A 573 26.94 6.83 48.59
CA ILE A 573 26.66 7.96 47.70
C ILE A 573 27.77 9.01 47.80
N LYS A 574 28.15 9.45 49.01
CA LYS A 574 29.22 10.44 49.20
C LYS A 574 30.57 9.98 48.62
N VAL A 575 30.94 8.71 48.79
CA VAL A 575 32.18 8.15 48.23
C VAL A 575 32.16 8.18 46.70
N ILE A 576 31.14 7.60 46.07
CA ILE A 576 31.00 7.58 44.59
C ILE A 576 30.95 9.02 44.04
N PHE A 577 30.26 9.93 44.72
CA PHE A 577 30.19 11.34 44.34
C PHE A 577 31.55 12.02 44.40
N SER A 578 32.38 11.72 45.41
CA SER A 578 33.73 12.29 45.54
C SER A 578 34.72 11.79 44.48
N GLN A 579 34.54 10.56 43.99
CA GLN A 579 35.34 9.99 42.90
C GLN A 579 35.02 10.63 41.54
N ILE A 580 33.74 10.99 41.32
CA ILE A 580 33.25 11.53 40.03
C ILE A 580 33.33 13.06 39.99
N PHE A 581 33.29 13.73 41.16
CA PHE A 581 33.35 15.18 41.29
C PHE A 581 34.44 15.61 42.29
N PRO A 582 35.70 15.80 41.84
CA PRO A 582 36.85 16.13 42.68
C PRO A 582 36.61 17.30 43.66
N LYS A 583 37.33 17.31 44.78
CA LYS A 583 37.18 18.33 45.84
C LYS A 583 37.26 19.77 45.32
N SER A 584 38.10 20.02 44.30
CA SER A 584 38.36 21.33 43.69
C SER A 584 37.19 22.02 42.98
N LYS A 585 36.07 21.34 42.69
CA LYS A 585 34.89 22.00 42.07
C LYS A 585 33.90 22.51 43.10
N THR A 586 33.42 23.73 42.90
CA THR A 586 32.48 24.41 43.80
C THR A 586 31.10 23.74 43.80
N SER A 587 30.28 23.98 44.84
CA SER A 587 28.93 23.41 44.95
C SER A 587 28.08 23.72 43.71
N LYS A 588 28.10 24.99 43.25
CA LYS A 588 27.39 25.45 42.04
C LYS A 588 27.81 24.67 40.78
N GLN A 589 29.11 24.47 40.58
CA GLN A 589 29.65 23.69 39.44
C GLN A 589 29.21 22.21 39.50
N LYS A 590 29.14 21.61 40.70
CA LYS A 590 28.67 20.23 40.90
C LYS A 590 27.16 20.10 40.65
N SER A 591 26.34 21.05 41.11
CA SER A 591 24.92 21.13 40.75
C SER A 591 24.70 21.24 39.24
N GLN A 592 25.46 22.11 38.57
CA GLN A 592 25.30 22.39 37.14
C GLN A 592 25.63 21.16 36.28
N LYS A 593 26.72 20.44 36.58
CA LYS A 593 27.07 19.19 35.86
C LYS A 593 26.15 18.01 36.19
N LEU A 594 25.54 17.96 37.37
CA LEU A 594 24.44 17.02 37.64
C LEU A 594 23.20 17.32 36.79
N PHE A 595 22.85 18.61 36.63
CA PHE A 595 21.71 19.02 35.80
C PHE A 595 21.96 18.72 34.32
N GLU A 596 23.17 18.95 33.82
CA GLU A 596 23.63 18.53 32.48
C GLU A 596 23.45 17.02 32.25
N LEU A 597 23.92 16.19 33.19
CA LEU A 597 23.73 14.72 33.15
C LEU A 597 22.26 14.31 33.22
N TYR A 598 21.41 15.05 33.93
CA TYR A 598 19.96 14.82 33.92
C TYR A 598 19.32 15.18 32.57
N GLN A 599 19.74 16.27 31.94
CA GLN A 599 19.18 16.68 30.65
C GLN A 599 19.51 15.69 29.53
N ASN A 600 20.69 15.06 29.57
CA ASN A 600 21.13 14.13 28.53
C ASN A 600 20.88 12.65 28.89
N LEU A 601 20.18 12.37 29.99
CA LEU A 601 20.03 11.02 30.58
C LEU A 601 19.42 9.99 29.61
N ASP A 602 18.48 10.39 28.75
CA ASP A 602 17.83 9.50 27.79
C ASP A 602 18.79 9.03 26.68
N GLN A 603 19.53 9.96 26.06
CA GLN A 603 20.60 9.68 25.10
C GLN A 603 21.72 8.83 25.73
N ILE A 604 22.10 9.15 26.98
CA ILE A 604 23.06 8.37 27.75
C ILE A 604 22.54 6.94 27.95
N LEU A 605 21.26 6.73 28.29
CA LEU A 605 20.70 5.38 28.48
C LEU A 605 20.48 4.61 27.17
N CYS A 606 20.19 5.28 26.05
CA CYS A 606 20.19 4.66 24.71
C CYS A 606 21.58 4.08 24.36
N THR A 607 22.66 4.79 24.71
CA THR A 607 24.05 4.41 24.40
C THR A 607 24.70 3.49 25.44
N SER A 608 24.26 3.50 26.69
CA SER A 608 24.86 2.74 27.81
C SER A 608 24.63 1.22 27.75
N ASN A 609 25.50 0.45 28.38
CA ASN A 609 25.39 -1.01 28.43
C ASN A 609 24.31 -1.52 29.42
N SER A 610 23.88 -2.77 29.25
CA SER A 610 22.81 -3.35 30.07
C SER A 610 23.13 -3.45 31.58
N LYS A 611 24.41 -3.55 31.99
CA LYS A 611 24.80 -3.54 33.42
C LYS A 611 24.56 -2.15 34.02
N SER A 612 24.90 -1.09 33.30
CA SER A 612 24.58 0.30 33.64
C SER A 612 23.07 0.54 33.75
N CYS A 613 22.28 0.12 32.74
CA CYS A 613 20.82 0.25 32.78
C CYS A 613 20.18 -0.52 33.96
N ALA A 614 20.69 -1.71 34.31
CA ALA A 614 20.22 -2.47 35.47
C ALA A 614 20.51 -1.76 36.81
N HIS A 615 21.68 -1.12 36.93
CA HIS A 615 22.03 -0.34 38.12
C HIS A 615 21.13 0.89 38.26
N PHE A 616 20.84 1.60 37.16
CA PHE A 616 19.88 2.71 37.14
C PHE A 616 18.51 2.28 37.66
N ILE A 617 17.94 1.20 37.11
CA ILE A 617 16.64 0.67 37.55
C ILE A 617 16.67 0.25 39.04
N SER A 618 17.77 -0.33 39.53
CA SER A 618 17.92 -0.69 40.95
C SER A 618 17.89 0.55 41.85
N GLY A 619 18.65 1.60 41.52
CA GLY A 619 18.66 2.85 42.29
C GLY A 619 17.28 3.56 42.31
N VAL A 620 16.55 3.52 41.19
CA VAL A 620 15.16 4.02 41.14
C VAL A 620 14.25 3.21 42.06
N ILE A 621 14.40 1.88 42.10
CA ILE A 621 13.59 1.00 42.94
C ILE A 621 13.87 1.23 44.43
N ASP A 622 15.15 1.38 44.83
CA ASP A 622 15.54 1.54 46.23
C ASP A 622 15.24 2.95 46.80
N THR A 623 15.07 3.97 45.94
CA THR A 623 14.62 5.32 46.37
C THR A 623 13.10 5.52 46.30
N ILE A 624 12.45 5.22 45.16
CA ILE A 624 11.02 5.53 44.92
C ILE A 624 10.16 4.32 44.49
N GLY A 625 10.72 3.12 44.56
CA GLY A 625 10.03 1.89 44.18
C GLY A 625 9.40 1.15 45.36
N THR A 626 8.74 0.04 45.01
CA THR A 626 8.33 -1.00 45.95
C THR A 626 8.42 -2.34 45.23
N TYR A 627 9.41 -3.14 45.60
CA TYR A 627 9.59 -4.49 45.08
C TYR A 627 8.73 -5.49 45.86
N LYS A 628 8.03 -6.40 45.16
CA LYS A 628 7.21 -7.46 45.76
C LYS A 628 7.76 -8.82 45.33
N ALA A 629 8.73 -9.34 46.09
CA ALA A 629 9.44 -10.58 45.82
C ALA A 629 8.50 -11.76 45.49
N ASN A 630 7.52 -12.04 46.36
CA ASN A 630 6.58 -13.18 46.24
C ASN A 630 5.64 -13.09 45.01
N LYS A 631 5.68 -12.02 44.22
CA LYS A 631 4.91 -11.87 42.96
C LYS A 631 5.79 -11.31 41.82
N ASN A 632 7.11 -11.44 41.96
CA ASN A 632 8.23 -10.81 41.24
C ASN A 632 7.83 -9.65 40.30
N TYR A 633 7.60 -8.48 40.91
CA TYR A 633 7.48 -7.22 40.18
C TYR A 633 7.97 -6.04 41.02
N ALA A 634 8.46 -5.00 40.35
CA ALA A 634 8.66 -3.68 40.93
C ALA A 634 7.49 -2.75 40.57
N LYS A 635 7.04 -1.95 41.52
CA LYS A 635 6.18 -0.77 41.27
C LYS A 635 7.00 0.49 41.49
N ILE A 636 6.93 1.45 40.58
CA ILE A 636 7.58 2.77 40.69
C ILE A 636 6.49 3.83 40.48
N THR A 637 6.52 4.94 41.23
CA THR A 637 5.59 6.07 41.02
C THR A 637 6.35 7.39 41.04
N HIS A 638 6.25 8.19 39.98
CA HIS A 638 6.93 9.50 39.89
C HIS A 638 6.08 10.52 39.13
N LYS A 639 6.41 11.81 39.25
CA LYS A 639 5.65 12.90 38.60
C LYS A 639 6.26 13.36 37.27
N ASN A 640 7.58 13.28 37.09
CA ASN A 640 8.26 13.88 35.94
C ASN A 640 8.31 12.91 34.74
N SER A 641 7.71 13.31 33.61
CA SER A 641 7.64 12.50 32.40
C SER A 641 9.00 12.21 31.74
N LYS A 642 9.97 13.13 31.81
CA LYS A 642 11.33 12.90 31.29
C LYS A 642 12.03 11.79 32.07
N PHE A 643 11.94 11.81 33.41
CA PHE A 643 12.50 10.73 34.21
C PHE A 643 11.79 9.38 33.99
N ILE A 644 10.50 9.39 33.62
CA ILE A 644 9.81 8.18 33.15
C ILE A 644 10.35 7.70 31.80
N SER A 645 10.61 8.58 30.84
CA SER A 645 11.28 8.25 29.57
C SER A 645 12.61 7.54 29.81
N SER A 646 13.45 8.07 30.70
CA SER A 646 14.71 7.44 31.12
C SER A 646 14.51 6.02 31.65
N ILE A 647 13.52 5.79 32.51
CA ILE A 647 13.18 4.46 33.06
C ILE A 647 12.68 3.51 31.95
N LEU A 648 11.92 4.01 30.97
CA LEU A 648 11.42 3.20 29.84
C LEU A 648 12.57 2.76 28.91
N ILE A 649 13.43 3.69 28.53
CA ILE A 649 14.63 3.41 27.72
C ILE A 649 15.49 2.36 28.43
N ALA A 650 15.76 2.53 29.72
CA ALA A 650 16.50 1.54 30.51
C ALA A 650 15.82 0.16 30.56
N CYS A 651 14.48 0.09 30.65
CA CYS A 651 13.75 -1.19 30.60
C CYS A 651 13.83 -1.87 29.22
N LEU A 652 13.69 -1.11 28.13
CA LEU A 652 13.78 -1.61 26.76
C LEU A 652 15.22 -2.05 26.42
N ARG A 653 16.24 -1.36 26.92
CA ARG A 653 17.66 -1.80 26.83
C ARG A 653 17.95 -3.10 27.61
N LEU A 654 17.07 -3.47 28.54
CA LEU A 654 17.13 -4.72 29.32
C LEU A 654 16.23 -5.84 28.77
N GLY A 655 15.48 -5.63 27.68
CA GLY A 655 14.58 -6.64 27.12
C GLY A 655 13.24 -6.78 27.85
N SER A 656 12.78 -5.72 28.51
CA SER A 656 11.50 -5.67 29.24
C SER A 656 10.61 -4.55 28.72
N LEU A 657 9.36 -4.90 28.41
CA LEU A 657 8.27 -3.94 28.16
C LEU A 657 7.45 -3.73 29.46
N PRO A 658 7.71 -2.67 30.24
CA PRO A 658 7.00 -2.41 31.49
C PRO A 658 5.59 -1.87 31.22
N LYS A 659 4.60 -2.16 32.10
CA LYS A 659 3.26 -1.57 31.96
C LYS A 659 3.20 -0.23 32.70
N ILE A 660 2.96 0.85 31.97
CA ILE A 660 2.72 2.20 32.51
C ILE A 660 1.22 2.33 32.86
N THR A 661 0.90 3.20 33.80
CA THR A 661 -0.45 3.76 34.01
C THR A 661 -0.31 5.21 34.50
N ARG A 662 -0.94 6.17 33.82
CA ARG A 662 -1.03 7.57 34.28
C ARG A 662 -2.18 7.70 35.29
N ARG A 663 -1.95 8.34 36.44
CA ARG A 663 -2.97 8.63 37.45
C ARG A 663 -3.41 10.09 37.33
N LYS A 664 -4.72 10.31 37.11
CA LYS A 664 -5.45 11.62 37.10
C LYS A 664 -4.51 12.83 37.15
N ASN A 665 -3.88 13.12 36.01
CA ASN A 665 -2.91 14.20 35.71
C ASN A 665 -1.76 14.52 36.70
N THR A 666 -1.52 13.70 37.73
CA THR A 666 -0.63 14.06 38.86
C THR A 666 0.57 13.14 39.05
N SER A 667 0.57 11.92 38.49
CA SER A 667 1.72 11.00 38.54
C SER A 667 1.64 9.86 37.51
N PHE A 668 2.78 9.29 37.16
CA PHE A 668 2.91 8.05 36.40
C PHE A 668 3.24 6.90 37.36
N LYS A 669 2.66 5.72 37.10
CA LYS A 669 2.86 4.51 37.87
C LYS A 669 3.27 3.36 36.95
N LEU A 670 4.50 2.89 37.10
CA LEU A 670 5.09 1.83 36.30
C LEU A 670 5.06 0.51 37.07
N LYS A 671 4.81 -0.58 36.36
CA LYS A 671 4.97 -1.95 36.85
C LYS A 671 5.93 -2.71 35.95
N ILE A 672 7.15 -2.93 36.45
CA ILE A 672 8.18 -3.73 35.77
C ILE A 672 7.99 -5.19 36.21
N LYS A 673 7.92 -6.11 35.25
CA LYS A 673 7.59 -7.53 35.46
C LYS A 673 8.78 -8.44 35.14
N ASP A 674 8.63 -9.71 35.49
CA ASP A 674 9.75 -10.64 35.61
C ASP A 674 10.29 -11.20 34.28
N LYS A 675 11.30 -10.50 33.76
CA LYS A 675 12.43 -11.04 32.99
C LYS A 675 13.72 -10.30 33.32
N ILE A 676 13.57 -9.09 33.86
CA ILE A 676 14.67 -8.37 34.48
C ILE A 676 15.14 -9.06 35.75
N PHE A 677 14.35 -9.83 36.52
CA PHE A 677 14.57 -10.05 37.96
C PHE A 677 14.80 -11.53 38.42
N GLU A 678 15.53 -12.34 37.64
CA GLU A 678 15.92 -13.72 38.01
C GLU A 678 17.46 -13.92 38.15
N SER A 679 17.86 -15.08 38.68
CA SER A 679 19.19 -15.38 39.25
C SER A 679 20.15 -16.14 38.29
N ASN A 680 21.45 -16.34 38.56
CA ASN A 680 22.17 -16.22 39.84
C ASN A 680 23.66 -15.77 39.71
N SER A 681 24.23 -15.42 40.88
CA SER A 681 25.65 -15.50 41.28
C SER A 681 26.74 -14.87 40.40
N GLN A 682 26.92 -13.55 40.52
CA GLN A 682 28.19 -12.96 41.00
C GLN A 682 27.93 -11.55 41.59
N LYS A 683 28.75 -11.11 42.55
CA LYS A 683 28.40 -10.03 43.50
C LYS A 683 28.36 -8.64 42.83
N ILE A 684 27.16 -8.06 42.69
CA ILE A 684 26.97 -6.60 42.53
C ILE A 684 26.87 -6.00 43.95
N PRO A 685 27.74 -5.05 44.35
CA PRO A 685 27.79 -4.60 45.75
C PRO A 685 26.59 -3.77 46.24
N TYR A 686 25.77 -3.23 45.32
CA TYR A 686 24.86 -2.12 45.61
C TYR A 686 23.36 -2.49 45.68
N SER A 687 22.99 -3.74 45.41
CA SER A 687 21.65 -4.26 45.68
C SER A 687 21.75 -5.64 46.34
N LYS A 688 20.97 -5.91 47.38
CA LYS A 688 21.01 -7.21 48.11
C LYS A 688 20.35 -8.38 47.33
N LYS A 689 20.14 -8.21 46.02
CA LYS A 689 19.54 -9.15 45.08
C LYS A 689 19.81 -8.69 43.64
N LEU A 690 19.92 -9.67 42.72
CA LEU A 690 19.56 -9.56 41.28
C LEU A 690 20.60 -8.78 40.39
N ILE A 691 21.14 -9.23 39.22
CA ILE A 691 20.61 -10.02 38.06
C ILE A 691 21.65 -10.61 37.08
N LYS A 692 21.22 -11.61 36.26
CA LYS A 692 21.81 -12.03 34.97
C LYS A 692 20.73 -12.13 33.88
N LEU A 693 21.01 -11.77 32.61
CA LEU A 693 20.01 -11.72 31.51
C LEU A 693 19.97 -12.99 30.64
N LYS A 694 18.77 -13.43 30.21
CA LYS A 694 18.54 -14.45 29.15
C LYS A 694 18.11 -13.80 27.82
N LYS A 695 18.58 -14.33 26.67
CA LYS A 695 18.13 -13.94 25.32
C LYS A 695 16.83 -14.69 24.95
N ASN A 696 15.70 -14.00 24.84
CA ASN A 696 14.46 -14.53 24.23
C ASN A 696 14.08 -13.71 22.97
N SER A 697 12.90 -13.94 22.39
CA SER A 697 12.37 -13.14 21.27
C SER A 697 12.41 -11.63 21.55
N ILE A 698 12.70 -10.84 20.51
CA ILE A 698 12.67 -9.37 20.58
C ILE A 698 11.24 -8.83 20.46
N PHE A 699 10.34 -9.55 19.78
CA PHE A 699 8.95 -9.16 19.60
C PHE A 699 8.04 -9.72 20.69
N LYS A 700 7.03 -8.95 21.06
CA LYS A 700 5.99 -9.32 22.00
C LYS A 700 4.62 -8.95 21.44
N GLU A 701 3.80 -9.98 21.28
CA GLU A 701 2.42 -9.88 20.81
C GLU A 701 1.53 -9.06 21.75
N ILE A 702 0.72 -8.18 21.16
CA ILE A 702 -0.27 -7.30 21.79
C ILE A 702 -1.57 -7.38 20.96
N LYS A 703 -2.74 -7.27 21.59
CA LYS A 703 -4.04 -7.19 20.89
C LYS A 703 -4.46 -5.73 20.68
N VAL A 704 -5.14 -5.50 19.56
CA VAL A 704 -6.04 -4.34 19.37
C VAL A 704 -7.41 -4.75 19.85
N ASP A 705 -8.11 -3.83 20.49
CA ASP A 705 -9.45 -4.11 20.99
C ASP A 705 -10.49 -3.16 20.35
N GLU A 706 -10.21 -1.85 20.25
CA GLU A 706 -11.14 -0.82 19.70
C GLU A 706 -10.37 0.33 19.01
N TYR A 707 -11.06 1.17 18.21
CA TYR A 707 -10.52 2.44 17.70
C TYR A 707 -11.58 3.56 17.60
N GLU A 708 -11.13 4.82 17.51
CA GLU A 708 -11.95 6.05 17.53
C GLU A 708 -11.45 7.04 16.46
N GLU A 709 -12.32 7.55 15.57
CA GLU A 709 -11.98 8.66 14.66
C GLU A 709 -11.85 9.98 15.44
N ILE A 710 -10.82 10.80 15.17
CA ILE A 710 -10.49 12.02 15.95
C ILE A 710 -10.60 13.33 15.16
N GLY A 711 -11.12 13.30 13.94
CA GLY A 711 -11.15 14.44 13.01
C GLY A 711 -9.87 14.57 12.17
N ILE A 712 -9.65 15.76 11.60
CA ILE A 712 -8.55 16.07 10.66
C ILE A 712 -7.51 16.96 11.36
N ASP A 713 -6.22 16.64 11.19
CA ASP A 713 -5.08 17.37 11.77
C ASP A 713 -3.98 17.58 10.70
N TYR A 714 -2.89 18.25 11.05
CA TYR A 714 -1.63 18.14 10.32
C TYR A 714 -1.02 16.76 10.53
N VAL A 715 -0.38 16.24 9.48
CA VAL A 715 0.09 14.86 9.41
C VAL A 715 1.47 14.86 8.72
N TYR A 716 2.51 14.29 9.35
CA TYR A 716 3.92 14.40 8.95
C TYR A 716 4.46 13.03 8.58
N ASN A 717 5.15 12.88 7.46
CA ASN A 717 5.73 11.62 6.99
C ASN A 717 7.27 11.69 6.94
N PHE A 718 7.94 10.54 7.07
CA PHE A 718 9.39 10.44 6.89
C PHE A 718 9.84 9.08 6.36
N THR A 719 10.98 9.07 5.68
CA THR A 719 11.66 7.84 5.21
C THR A 719 12.90 7.59 6.06
N VAL A 720 13.26 6.32 6.26
CA VAL A 720 14.50 5.90 6.92
C VAL A 720 15.36 5.16 5.91
N GLU A 721 16.67 5.32 6.03
CA GLU A 721 17.65 4.64 5.17
C GLU A 721 17.48 3.11 5.21
N ASP A 722 17.57 2.48 4.04
CA ASP A 722 17.33 1.06 3.73
C ASP A 722 15.94 0.47 4.03
N ASN A 723 15.11 1.08 4.89
CA ASN A 723 13.88 0.44 5.40
C ASN A 723 12.77 1.42 5.78
N HIS A 724 11.50 1.04 5.56
CA HIS A 724 10.32 1.76 6.08
C HIS A 724 9.92 1.33 7.52
N ASN A 725 10.83 0.67 8.25
CA ASN A 725 10.59 0.14 9.59
C ASN A 725 11.13 1.10 10.64
N TYR A 726 10.34 1.50 11.65
CA TYR A 726 10.84 2.27 12.79
C TYR A 726 9.97 2.12 14.04
N ILE A 727 10.59 2.20 15.22
CA ILE A 727 9.88 2.05 16.51
C ILE A 727 9.05 3.31 16.81
N VAL A 728 7.86 3.36 16.23
CA VAL A 728 6.81 4.31 16.61
C VAL A 728 6.27 3.94 17.98
N LEU A 729 6.11 4.97 18.80
CA LEU A 729 5.56 4.87 20.13
C LEU A 729 4.09 5.28 20.03
N SER A 730 3.19 4.38 20.43
CA SER A 730 1.86 4.85 20.86
C SER A 730 2.03 5.59 22.18
N GLU A 731 0.95 6.01 22.83
CA GLU A 731 1.07 6.29 24.25
C GLU A 731 1.63 5.04 25.01
N ASN A 732 1.54 3.80 24.43
CA ASN A 732 2.29 2.53 24.72
C ASN A 732 2.62 1.37 23.57
N LEU A 733 2.59 1.53 22.17
CA LEU A 733 3.25 0.89 20.86
C LEU A 733 2.93 -0.46 19.97
N THR A 734 2.76 -0.54 18.55
CA THR A 734 2.55 -1.79 17.58
C THR A 734 2.28 -1.82 15.90
N PRO A 735 2.62 -2.86 14.95
CA PRO A 735 2.27 -3.12 13.38
C PRO A 735 2.05 -4.55 12.45
N ILE A 736 1.55 -4.70 11.09
CA ILE A 736 1.35 -5.92 10.01
C ILE A 736 1.09 -5.72 8.33
N LEU A 737 1.15 -6.69 7.24
CA LEU A 737 0.84 -6.68 5.63
C LEU A 737 0.80 -8.00 4.52
N VAL A 738 0.25 -8.10 3.18
CA VAL A 738 0.17 -9.27 2.00
C VAL A 738 -0.04 -9.36 0.27
N GLN A 739 -1.19 -9.20 -0.60
CA GLN A 739 -1.80 -9.37 -2.13
C GLN A 739 -1.43 -8.73 -3.63
N ASN A 740 -2.35 -8.58 -4.73
CA ASN A 740 -2.41 -7.68 -6.05
C ASN A 740 -3.75 -7.40 -7.01
N CYS A 741 -3.88 -6.37 -7.98
CA CYS A 741 -5.04 -5.88 -8.92
C CYS A 741 -4.82 -5.23 -10.40
N HIS A 742 -5.72 -4.31 -10.94
CA HIS A 742 -5.68 -3.62 -12.28
C HIS A 742 -5.33 -2.11 -12.32
N GLY A 743 -5.64 -1.31 -11.29
CA GLY A 743 -5.54 0.15 -11.37
C GLY A 743 -6.14 0.85 -10.16
N ALA A 744 -6.35 2.17 -10.23
CA ALA A 744 -6.94 2.91 -9.11
C ALA A 744 -8.46 2.69 -8.97
N GLY A 745 -9.20 2.70 -10.09
CA GLY A 745 -10.66 2.72 -10.05
C GLY A 745 -11.24 4.03 -9.49
N ARG A 746 -12.48 4.37 -9.85
CA ARG A 746 -13.04 5.68 -9.51
C ARG A 746 -13.64 5.71 -8.11
N ALA A 747 -13.27 6.72 -7.33
CA ALA A 747 -13.93 7.06 -6.06
C ALA A 747 -15.09 8.06 -6.25
N GLN A 748 -15.06 8.84 -7.34
CA GLN A 748 -16.08 9.84 -7.67
C GLN A 748 -16.55 9.74 -9.13
N SER A 749 -17.85 9.93 -9.36
CA SER A 749 -18.38 10.04 -10.72
C SER A 749 -17.84 11.30 -11.42
N ARG A 750 -17.70 11.24 -12.75
CA ARG A 750 -17.22 12.38 -13.57
C ARG A 750 -18.00 13.68 -13.30
N ASN A 751 -19.31 13.58 -13.04
CA ASN A 751 -20.16 14.72 -12.72
C ASN A 751 -19.97 15.25 -11.27
N SER A 752 -19.48 14.43 -10.34
CA SER A 752 -19.06 14.88 -9.00
C SER A 752 -17.74 15.65 -9.08
N SER A 753 -16.75 15.12 -9.81
CA SER A 753 -15.43 15.76 -9.93
C SER A 753 -15.52 17.17 -10.56
N ARG A 754 -16.24 17.31 -11.69
CA ARG A 754 -16.52 18.62 -12.34
C ARG A 754 -17.20 19.66 -11.44
N LYS A 755 -17.89 19.24 -10.37
CA LYS A 755 -18.57 20.14 -9.42
C LYS A 755 -17.71 20.53 -8.21
N LYS A 756 -16.51 19.94 -8.07
CA LYS A 756 -15.67 20.06 -6.86
C LYS A 756 -14.25 20.54 -7.12
N LEU A 757 -13.73 20.34 -8.33
CA LEU A 757 -12.32 20.57 -8.66
C LEU A 757 -12.20 21.69 -9.70
N GLY A 758 -11.42 22.73 -9.42
CA GLY A 758 -11.12 23.79 -10.39
C GLY A 758 -10.13 23.31 -11.45
N PHE A 759 -10.39 23.61 -12.73
CA PHE A 759 -9.49 23.25 -13.84
C PHE A 759 -8.06 23.76 -13.61
N GLN A 760 -7.90 25.06 -13.35
CA GLN A 760 -6.59 25.67 -13.09
C GLN A 760 -5.95 25.12 -11.81
N GLU A 761 -6.74 24.85 -10.77
CA GLU A 761 -6.25 24.26 -9.52
C GLU A 761 -5.68 22.84 -9.72
N VAL A 762 -6.22 22.04 -10.64
CA VAL A 762 -5.64 20.74 -11.00
C VAL A 762 -4.31 20.94 -11.73
N LEU A 763 -4.25 21.84 -12.73
CA LEU A 763 -3.02 22.10 -13.49
C LEU A 763 -1.90 22.68 -12.59
N ASP A 764 -2.20 23.68 -11.77
CA ASP A 764 -1.27 24.29 -10.83
C ASP A 764 -0.65 23.26 -9.87
N ARG A 765 -1.42 22.24 -9.46
CA ARG A 765 -0.95 21.20 -8.54
C ARG A 765 -0.08 20.16 -9.24
N LEU A 766 -0.36 19.81 -10.49
CA LEU A 766 0.49 18.94 -11.32
C LEU A 766 1.80 19.66 -11.72
N SER A 767 1.73 20.95 -12.06
CA SER A 767 2.90 21.79 -12.33
C SER A 767 3.80 21.92 -11.08
N LYS A 768 3.23 22.07 -9.88
CA LYS A 768 3.96 22.03 -8.59
C LYS A 768 4.55 20.66 -8.25
N GLN A 769 4.18 19.60 -8.97
CA GLN A 769 4.80 18.27 -8.92
C GLN A 769 5.83 18.04 -10.05
N ASN A 770 6.14 19.08 -10.83
CA ASN A 770 7.04 19.05 -11.99
C ASN A 770 6.58 18.09 -13.12
N ILE A 771 5.26 17.87 -13.22
CA ILE A 771 4.64 17.01 -14.24
C ILE A 771 4.26 17.87 -15.44
N SER A 772 4.84 17.58 -16.60
CA SER A 772 4.40 18.16 -17.88
C SER A 772 3.04 17.59 -18.29
N ILE A 773 2.15 18.43 -18.82
CA ILE A 773 0.83 17.96 -19.26
C ILE A 773 0.40 18.65 -20.56
N ARG A 774 -0.21 17.88 -21.46
CA ARG A 774 -0.90 18.36 -22.67
C ARG A 774 -2.25 17.65 -22.81
N ILE A 775 -3.28 18.44 -23.14
CA ILE A 775 -4.70 18.06 -22.96
C ILE A 775 -5.53 18.56 -24.15
N ALA A 776 -6.41 17.73 -24.70
CA ALA A 776 -7.35 18.18 -25.73
C ALA A 776 -8.61 18.85 -25.15
N SER A 777 -8.94 18.62 -23.86
CA SER A 777 -10.11 19.23 -23.23
C SER A 777 -9.91 19.61 -21.75
N PRO A 778 -10.09 20.90 -21.37
CA PRO A 778 -10.12 21.33 -19.96
C PRO A 778 -11.14 20.58 -19.10
N LYS A 779 -12.25 20.14 -19.71
CA LYS A 779 -13.31 19.38 -19.06
C LYS A 779 -12.81 18.04 -18.53
N LEU A 780 -11.94 17.35 -19.27
CA LEU A 780 -11.46 16.02 -18.93
C LEU A 780 -10.40 16.04 -17.82
N VAL A 781 -9.65 17.12 -17.67
CA VAL A 781 -8.76 17.33 -16.51
C VAL A 781 -9.53 17.31 -15.19
N MET A 782 -10.69 17.99 -15.11
CA MET A 782 -11.52 17.94 -13.90
C MET A 782 -12.20 16.59 -13.70
N GLU A 783 -12.52 15.86 -14.79
CA GLU A 783 -13.15 14.54 -14.72
C GLU A 783 -12.17 13.44 -14.30
N GLU A 784 -10.89 13.58 -14.64
CA GLU A 784 -9.84 12.56 -14.50
C GLU A 784 -8.69 12.99 -13.58
N ALA A 785 -8.86 14.06 -12.80
CA ALA A 785 -7.93 14.49 -11.75
C ALA A 785 -7.74 13.40 -10.67
N PRO A 786 -6.58 13.33 -9.98
CA PRO A 786 -6.28 12.28 -8.99
C PRO A 786 -7.36 12.09 -7.92
N GLU A 787 -7.99 13.17 -7.44
CA GLU A 787 -9.05 13.12 -6.40
C GLU A 787 -10.36 12.46 -6.89
N SER A 788 -10.47 12.15 -8.18
CA SER A 788 -11.58 11.40 -8.77
C SER A 788 -11.46 9.89 -8.57
N TYR A 789 -10.25 9.42 -8.26
CA TYR A 789 -9.89 8.01 -8.14
C TYR A 789 -9.77 7.60 -6.66
N LYS A 790 -9.73 6.30 -6.42
CA LYS A 790 -9.19 5.77 -5.16
C LYS A 790 -7.68 6.01 -5.17
N ASP A 791 -7.04 5.98 -4.01
CA ASP A 791 -5.58 5.89 -4.00
C ASP A 791 -5.13 4.50 -4.45
N VAL A 792 -4.32 4.39 -5.52
CA VAL A 792 -3.73 3.09 -5.88
C VAL A 792 -2.78 2.58 -4.83
N ASP A 793 -2.07 3.38 -4.03
CA ASP A 793 -1.22 2.75 -3.02
C ASP A 793 -2.14 1.97 -2.05
N GLN A 794 -3.34 2.46 -1.70
CA GLN A 794 -4.36 1.63 -1.05
C GLN A 794 -4.97 0.53 -1.92
N VAL A 795 -5.12 0.71 -3.25
CA VAL A 795 -5.48 -0.41 -4.13
C VAL A 795 -4.35 -1.42 -4.16
N VAL A 796 -3.20 -1.18 -4.80
CA VAL A 796 -1.87 -1.87 -4.86
C VAL A 796 -1.29 -2.30 -3.50
N GLU A 797 -1.85 -1.87 -2.36
CA GLU A 797 -1.56 -2.43 -1.03
C GLU A 797 -2.74 -3.21 -0.41
N THR A 798 -4.02 -3.00 -0.74
CA THR A 798 -5.01 -4.12 -0.60
C THR A 798 -4.57 -5.28 -1.49
N CYS A 799 -4.02 -4.87 -2.64
CA CYS A 799 -3.29 -5.54 -3.69
C CYS A 799 -1.79 -5.63 -3.33
N HIS A 800 -1.54 -5.54 -2.03
CA HIS A 800 -0.55 -6.30 -1.32
C HIS A 800 -1.03 -6.57 0.14
N GLU A 801 -2.31 -7.00 0.37
CA GLU A 801 -2.83 -7.58 1.66
C GLU A 801 -3.60 -8.97 1.79
N ALA A 802 -3.61 -9.94 0.85
CA ALA A 802 -4.05 -11.36 1.03
C ALA A 802 -3.39 -12.41 0.06
N ASN A 803 -2.22 -12.14 -0.53
CA ASN A 803 -1.52 -12.93 -1.58
C ASN A 803 -2.32 -13.19 -2.91
N ILE A 804 -1.99 -12.48 -4.01
CA ILE A 804 -2.32 -12.87 -5.40
C ILE A 804 -1.07 -12.68 -6.27
N SER A 805 -0.77 -11.44 -6.66
CA SER A 805 0.47 -11.07 -7.37
C SER A 805 1.35 -10.24 -6.42
N LYS A 806 2.40 -9.57 -6.92
CA LYS A 806 3.40 -8.89 -6.10
C LYS A 806 3.76 -7.53 -6.72
N LYS A 807 4.13 -6.57 -5.89
CA LYS A 807 4.74 -5.32 -6.34
C LYS A 807 6.12 -5.60 -6.94
N CYS A 808 6.36 -5.14 -8.16
CA CYS A 808 7.62 -5.32 -8.89
C CYS A 808 8.39 -3.99 -9.00
N VAL A 809 7.76 -2.98 -9.61
CA VAL A 809 8.29 -1.62 -9.81
C VAL A 809 7.19 -0.60 -9.48
N LYS A 810 7.53 0.56 -8.91
CA LYS A 810 6.68 1.77 -8.90
C LYS A 810 7.16 2.71 -9.99
N LEU A 811 6.21 3.21 -10.78
CA LEU A 811 6.42 4.24 -11.78
C LEU A 811 5.77 5.55 -11.31
N ARG A 812 6.44 6.67 -11.55
CA ARG A 812 5.95 8.04 -11.28
C ARG A 812 5.86 8.81 -12.60
N PRO A 813 4.72 9.44 -12.95
CA PRO A 813 4.64 10.26 -14.16
C PRO A 813 5.51 11.51 -14.04
N ILE A 814 6.15 11.87 -15.16
CA ILE A 814 6.83 13.16 -15.36
C ILE A 814 6.24 13.92 -16.56
N ALA A 815 5.59 13.23 -17.50
CA ALA A 815 4.83 13.86 -18.58
C ALA A 815 3.56 13.08 -18.91
N VAL A 816 2.49 13.79 -19.28
CA VAL A 816 1.16 13.22 -19.59
C VAL A 816 0.58 13.87 -20.85
N ILE A 817 0.22 13.06 -21.85
CA ILE A 817 -0.65 13.49 -22.95
C ILE A 817 -2.04 12.85 -22.83
N LYS A 818 -3.09 13.67 -22.98
CA LYS A 818 -4.49 13.27 -22.74
C LYS A 818 -5.45 13.95 -23.72
N GLY A 819 -6.57 13.27 -24.02
CA GLY A 819 -7.66 13.84 -24.82
C GLY A 819 -8.82 14.42 -24.04
#